data_AF-Q1D6F0-F1
#
_entry.id   AF-Q1D6F0-F1
#
_cell.length_a   1.000
_cell.length_b   1.000
_cell.length_c   1.000
_cell.angle_alpha   90.00
_cell.angle_beta   90.00
_cell.angle_gamma   90.00
#
_symmetry.space_group_name_H-M   'P 1'
#
loop_
_entity.id
_entity.type
_entity.pdbx_description
1 polymer ?
#
loop_
_entity_poly.entity_id
_entity_poly.type
_entity_poly.pdbx_seq_one_letter_code
_entity_poly.pdbx_strand_id
1 'polypeptide(L)'
;MRVRPHGVGPFVLSGERSVPLSTKFRRSRVCLLPVLAALGCSTTPVVPSSTGPAALPAASSKAPLPANVPEKEPTAMTSTFDAAALKAELVTRHGEAQRARIERGVEQVAAMWRPEDGDLAAFAREQFLSDPNALDATFQRLERLFEQLDGHLYEIGRELQWYTDLDLGPLLPVEPLVAAYDPAAHVTTDLFRARVGFVVLLNFPLTTLAERVEQGPSWTRRQWAETRLAGRFNQRVPAEIEQASSRAIAAANLYIAEYNIWMHHLVDAQGRRPFPKGLRLISHWNLRDELKGDYSDAATGALKQRMIVQVMERIITQTIPAAVIDNPRLDWDPFTNTVTVAPPQTVEADAPARTTKPDASPEPDTRYTHLLATFHAARQADPYVPVAPTRIARSFELGRELPEARVRALLTQVLESPLVPRVAKEIEARLGRKLEPQDLWYSGFNPGGKRKESELDALTRKRYPTAEAFAKDLPRILQGMGFTKAKAAWLAERIRVDASRGAGHAQPALRRGDFPRLRTRVEKGGMDYKGYNIAVHELGHNVEQVFSLYGVDHTLLAGVPNNAFTEALAFVFQSRDLELLGLGKPDAASERERVLGELWQTWERAGIALVDMSVWHWMYAHPDATPVQLREAVVGIAREVWNQYFAPVLGGEGSTLLAVYSHMISYPLYLPDYPLGHLIAFQIEEHLKRKGPLGAEFERMATYGSVTPDQWMIHATGAPVSAEPLIRAAEAALSR
;
A
#
# COMPACT_ATOMS: atom_id res chain seq x y z
N MET A 1 -21.60 -49.47 44.76
CA MET A 1 -20.20 -49.44 45.26
C MET A 1 -19.88 -48.00 45.70
N ARG A 2 -19.25 -47.65 46.83
CA ARG A 2 -17.96 -48.09 47.45
C ARG A 2 -16.76 -47.82 46.50
N VAL A 3 -15.71 -47.05 46.83
CA VAL A 3 -15.22 -46.51 48.13
C VAL A 3 -14.72 -45.05 47.98
N ARG A 4 -14.70 -44.30 49.11
CA ARG A 4 -14.10 -42.98 49.43
C ARG A 4 -13.47 -43.12 50.85
N PRO A 5 -12.81 -42.11 51.47
CA PRO A 5 -11.72 -41.19 51.05
C PRO A 5 -10.63 -41.10 52.17
N HIS A 6 -10.06 -39.89 52.38
CA HIS A 6 -9.37 -39.31 53.57
C HIS A 6 -7.87 -38.95 53.34
N GLY A 7 -7.34 -37.81 53.83
CA GLY A 7 -7.99 -36.60 54.40
C GLY A 7 -7.09 -35.81 55.39
N VAL A 8 -7.45 -34.53 55.70
CA VAL A 8 -7.00 -33.71 56.87
C VAL A 8 -5.50 -33.28 56.84
N GLY A 9 -5.01 -32.15 57.40
CA GLY A 9 -5.60 -30.99 58.10
C GLY A 9 -4.52 -29.92 58.48
N PRO A 10 -4.84 -28.81 59.17
CA PRO A 10 -4.00 -27.60 59.24
C PRO A 10 -3.54 -27.16 60.67
N PHE A 11 -3.00 -25.92 60.78
CA PHE A 11 -2.65 -25.05 61.96
C PHE A 11 -1.13 -24.72 62.13
N VAL A 12 -0.65 -23.59 62.73
CA VAL A 12 -1.03 -22.14 62.79
C VAL A 12 -0.06 -21.37 63.75
N LEU A 13 -0.05 -20.02 63.76
CA LEU A 13 0.74 -19.08 64.66
C LEU A 13 2.28 -19.10 64.47
N SER A 14 3.11 -18.11 64.86
CA SER A 14 2.98 -16.65 65.18
C SER A 14 4.36 -16.03 65.48
N GLY A 15 4.52 -14.69 65.45
CA GLY A 15 5.63 -14.00 66.16
C GLY A 15 6.08 -12.65 65.56
N GLU A 16 6.30 -11.63 66.39
CA GLU A 16 6.73 -10.28 65.98
C GLU A 16 8.22 -9.96 66.34
N ARG A 17 8.67 -8.76 65.90
CA ARG A 17 9.67 -7.84 66.53
C ARG A 17 11.21 -8.05 66.38
N SER A 18 11.80 -7.12 65.60
CA SER A 18 13.02 -6.29 65.85
C SER A 18 14.33 -6.92 66.41
N VAL A 19 15.49 -6.88 65.73
CA VAL A 19 16.40 -5.69 65.50
C VAL A 19 16.90 -5.06 66.84
N PRO A 20 18.21 -4.81 67.12
CA PRO A 20 19.34 -4.47 66.21
C PRO A 20 20.78 -5.00 66.57
N LEU A 21 21.84 -4.46 65.92
CA LEU A 21 23.29 -4.38 66.34
C LEU A 21 24.16 -5.68 66.30
N SER A 22 25.51 -5.70 66.12
CA SER A 22 26.49 -4.72 65.57
C SER A 22 27.94 -5.27 65.39
N THR A 23 28.68 -4.81 64.37
CA THR A 23 30.17 -4.89 64.16
C THR A 23 30.82 -6.30 64.00
N LYS A 24 32.06 -6.50 63.47
CA LYS A 24 33.22 -5.62 63.12
C LYS A 24 33.93 -6.06 61.81
N PHE A 25 34.50 -5.09 61.05
CA PHE A 25 35.84 -5.04 60.36
C PHE A 25 36.26 -6.24 59.45
N ARG A 26 37.05 -6.17 58.36
CA ARG A 26 37.88 -5.23 57.52
C ARG A 26 38.29 -6.08 56.26
N ARG A 27 38.90 -5.70 55.11
CA ARG A 27 39.33 -4.52 54.28
C ARG A 27 39.70 -5.14 52.88
N SER A 28 40.01 -4.51 51.73
CA SER A 28 40.29 -3.12 51.28
C SER A 28 40.05 -2.99 49.75
N ARG A 29 39.44 -1.87 49.32
CA ARG A 29 39.84 -0.95 48.21
C ARG A 29 40.55 -1.47 46.94
N VAL A 30 39.94 -1.19 45.77
CA VAL A 30 40.28 -0.11 44.78
C VAL A 30 38.96 0.20 44.02
N CYS A 31 38.61 1.34 43.42
CA CYS A 31 38.70 2.79 43.65
C CYS A 31 38.20 3.43 42.32
N LEU A 32 37.08 4.16 42.33
CA LEU A 32 36.57 4.92 41.16
C LEU A 32 37.25 6.31 41.09
N LEU A 33 37.08 7.01 39.95
CA LEU A 33 36.55 8.39 39.90
C LEU A 33 36.23 8.82 38.45
N PRO A 34 35.09 9.48 38.17
CA PRO A 34 34.83 10.21 36.93
C PRO A 34 35.13 11.72 37.09
N VAL A 35 35.04 12.48 35.99
CA VAL A 35 35.09 13.95 36.00
C VAL A 35 33.90 14.52 35.22
N LEU A 36 33.26 15.54 35.78
CA LEU A 36 32.17 16.32 35.18
C LEU A 36 32.35 17.76 35.66
N ALA A 37 32.38 18.73 34.73
CA ALA A 37 32.49 20.14 35.05
C ALA A 37 31.63 20.98 34.11
N ALA A 38 30.94 21.98 34.66
CA ALA A 38 30.14 22.94 33.92
C ALA A 38 30.32 24.33 34.55
N LEU A 39 30.42 25.35 33.70
CA LEU A 39 30.26 26.77 34.04
C LEU A 39 29.87 27.49 32.76
N GLY A 40 29.00 28.50 32.85
CA GLY A 40 28.57 29.31 31.73
C GLY A 40 28.56 30.80 32.08
N CYS A 41 28.50 31.65 31.07
CA CYS A 41 28.27 33.09 31.22
C CYS A 41 27.58 33.64 29.97
N SER A 42 26.89 34.77 30.10
CA SER A 42 25.93 35.29 29.11
C SER A 42 26.24 36.73 28.67
N THR A 43 26.13 37.03 27.38
CA THR A 43 26.02 38.41 26.86
C THR A 43 25.12 38.50 25.62
N THR A 44 24.48 39.66 25.47
CA THR A 44 23.66 40.15 24.35
C THR A 44 23.77 41.68 24.34
N PRO A 45 23.23 42.43 23.36
CA PRO A 45 23.14 42.20 21.92
C PRO A 45 23.78 43.36 21.10
N VAL A 46 24.02 43.20 19.79
CA VAL A 46 24.23 44.33 18.86
C VAL A 46 23.56 44.05 17.51
N VAL A 47 22.90 45.06 16.95
CA VAL A 47 22.39 45.12 15.57
C VAL A 47 23.06 46.30 14.86
N PRO A 48 23.47 46.17 13.60
CA PRO A 48 23.42 47.27 12.65
C PRO A 48 22.40 47.00 11.53
N SER A 49 21.79 48.07 11.03
CA SER A 49 20.71 48.04 10.04
C SER A 49 21.20 48.16 8.60
N SER A 50 20.28 47.91 7.67
CA SER A 50 20.21 48.53 6.33
C SER A 50 21.42 48.39 5.40
N THR A 51 21.30 47.53 4.39
CA THR A 51 21.11 48.00 2.99
C THR A 51 20.69 46.85 2.07
N GLY A 52 20.06 47.19 0.96
CA GLY A 52 19.85 46.31 -0.19
C GLY A 52 19.52 47.18 -1.42
N PRO A 53 19.15 46.58 -2.56
CA PRO A 53 19.31 45.18 -2.95
C PRO A 53 20.25 45.02 -4.16
N ALA A 54 21.03 43.94 -4.21
CA ALA A 54 21.77 43.54 -5.42
C ALA A 54 21.03 42.37 -6.09
N ALA A 55 20.45 42.59 -7.26
CA ALA A 55 19.76 41.55 -8.02
C ALA A 55 20.76 40.66 -8.77
N LEU A 56 20.68 39.34 -8.57
CA LEU A 56 21.34 38.33 -9.39
C LEU A 56 20.33 37.20 -9.73
N PRO A 57 20.53 36.48 -10.85
CA PRO A 57 19.42 36.05 -11.70
C PRO A 57 18.80 34.70 -11.34
N ALA A 58 17.64 34.43 -11.94
CA ALA A 58 16.96 33.14 -11.89
C ALA A 58 17.85 32.01 -12.44
N ALA A 59 18.26 31.09 -11.56
CA ALA A 59 18.98 29.89 -11.95
C ALA A 59 18.03 28.90 -12.63
N SER A 60 18.10 28.79 -13.96
CA SER A 60 17.40 27.74 -14.70
C SER A 60 18.09 26.40 -14.44
N SER A 61 17.58 25.63 -13.46
CA SER A 61 18.10 24.30 -13.11
C SER A 61 17.69 23.24 -14.12
N LYS A 62 18.22 23.34 -15.35
CA LYS A 62 18.31 22.19 -16.25
C LYS A 62 19.27 21.16 -15.64
N ALA A 63 18.73 20.28 -14.80
CA ALA A 63 19.41 19.05 -14.44
C ALA A 63 19.74 18.28 -15.74
N PRO A 64 20.98 17.78 -15.91
CA PRO A 64 21.30 16.96 -17.08
C PRO A 64 20.48 15.67 -17.01
N LEU A 65 19.82 15.32 -18.12
CA LEU A 65 19.24 13.99 -18.31
C LEU A 65 20.36 12.95 -18.10
N PRO A 66 20.11 11.83 -17.40
CA PRO A 66 21.09 10.76 -17.32
C PRO A 66 21.38 10.28 -18.75
N ALA A 67 22.66 10.23 -19.11
CA ALA A 67 23.07 9.79 -20.43
C ALA A 67 22.62 8.34 -20.67
N ASN A 68 22.19 8.02 -21.90
CA ASN A 68 21.79 6.66 -22.28
C ASN A 68 22.91 5.67 -21.93
N VAL A 69 22.66 4.84 -20.92
CA VAL A 69 23.39 3.58 -20.78
C VAL A 69 23.04 2.76 -22.02
N PRO A 70 24.03 2.30 -22.82
CA PRO A 70 23.73 1.59 -24.07
C PRO A 70 22.95 0.31 -23.76
N GLU A 71 21.78 0.17 -24.39
CA GLU A 71 20.90 -0.98 -24.23
C GLU A 71 21.62 -2.23 -24.77
N LYS A 72 22.22 -2.99 -23.84
CA LYS A 72 23.02 -4.15 -24.16
C LYS A 72 22.10 -5.37 -24.11
N GLU A 73 21.72 -5.86 -25.29
CA GLU A 73 20.84 -7.03 -25.43
C GLU A 73 21.31 -8.21 -24.55
N PRO A 74 20.40 -8.91 -23.85
CA PRO A 74 20.77 -10.04 -23.02
C PRO A 74 21.02 -11.25 -23.93
N THR A 75 22.25 -11.35 -24.46
CA THR A 75 22.68 -12.56 -25.16
C THR A 75 22.55 -13.76 -24.21
N ALA A 76 21.69 -14.71 -24.56
CA ALA A 76 21.51 -15.94 -23.80
C ALA A 76 22.83 -16.72 -23.78
N MET A 77 23.61 -16.58 -22.72
CA MET A 77 24.96 -17.12 -22.64
C MET A 77 24.90 -18.64 -22.43
N THR A 78 25.03 -19.37 -23.53
CA THR A 78 25.21 -20.84 -23.54
C THR A 78 26.33 -21.24 -22.59
N SER A 79 26.00 -22.07 -21.60
CA SER A 79 26.93 -22.47 -20.56
C SER A 79 28.12 -23.25 -21.12
N THR A 80 29.33 -22.92 -20.65
CA THR A 80 30.59 -23.58 -21.07
C THR A 80 30.83 -24.95 -20.43
N PHE A 81 29.88 -25.45 -19.60
CA PHE A 81 29.91 -26.78 -19.01
C PHE A 81 28.79 -27.67 -19.60
N ASP A 82 29.03 -28.97 -19.67
CA ASP A 82 28.02 -29.95 -20.03
C ASP A 82 27.06 -30.18 -18.85
N ALA A 83 25.89 -29.55 -18.92
CA ALA A 83 24.85 -29.68 -17.92
C ALA A 83 24.21 -31.07 -17.87
N ALA A 84 24.22 -31.84 -18.95
CA ALA A 84 23.69 -33.20 -18.97
C ALA A 84 24.66 -34.16 -18.25
N ALA A 85 25.96 -34.05 -18.54
CA ALA A 85 26.99 -34.81 -17.83
C ALA A 85 27.01 -34.47 -16.33
N LEU A 86 26.93 -33.19 -15.95
CA LEU A 86 26.87 -32.76 -14.55
C LEU A 86 25.66 -33.35 -13.81
N LYS A 87 24.47 -33.31 -14.41
CA LYS A 87 23.26 -33.92 -13.83
C LYS A 87 23.42 -35.44 -13.66
N ALA A 88 23.95 -36.13 -14.68
CA ALA A 88 24.18 -37.57 -14.63
C ALA A 88 25.23 -37.96 -13.56
N GLU A 89 26.31 -37.19 -13.42
CA GLU A 89 27.33 -37.37 -12.37
C GLU A 89 26.72 -37.22 -10.97
N LEU A 90 25.97 -36.13 -10.74
CA LEU A 90 25.32 -35.86 -9.45
C LEU A 90 24.28 -36.94 -9.11
N VAL A 91 23.48 -37.41 -10.07
CA VAL A 91 22.53 -38.52 -9.83
C VAL A 91 23.26 -39.81 -9.50
N THR A 92 24.38 -40.10 -10.19
CA THR A 92 25.24 -41.26 -9.88
C THR A 92 25.83 -41.19 -8.47
N ARG A 93 26.19 -39.98 -8.01
CA ARG A 93 26.81 -39.75 -6.69
C ARG A 93 25.81 -39.69 -5.53
N HIS A 94 24.62 -39.12 -5.75
CA HIS A 94 23.63 -38.84 -4.70
C HIS A 94 22.37 -39.72 -4.76
N GLY A 95 22.25 -40.56 -5.79
CA GLY A 95 21.20 -41.56 -5.95
C GLY A 95 20.00 -41.11 -6.79
N GLU A 96 19.36 -42.05 -7.48
CA GLU A 96 18.23 -41.84 -8.40
C GLU A 96 17.06 -41.06 -7.77
N ALA A 97 16.80 -41.26 -6.47
CA ALA A 97 15.77 -40.55 -5.72
C ALA A 97 15.98 -39.02 -5.64
N GLN A 98 17.20 -38.53 -5.91
CA GLN A 98 17.51 -37.10 -5.96
C GLN A 98 17.37 -36.49 -7.37
N ARG A 99 17.09 -37.30 -8.41
CA ARG A 99 17.06 -36.86 -9.82
C ARG A 99 16.31 -35.55 -10.05
N ALA A 100 15.04 -35.49 -9.66
CA ALA A 100 14.19 -34.31 -9.89
C ALA A 100 14.71 -33.05 -9.16
N ARG A 101 15.37 -33.19 -8.01
CA ARG A 101 16.02 -32.07 -7.31
C ARG A 101 17.30 -31.62 -8.01
N ILE A 102 18.10 -32.57 -8.50
CA ILE A 102 19.36 -32.30 -9.21
C ILE A 102 19.09 -31.62 -10.56
N GLU A 103 18.18 -32.18 -11.35
CA GLU A 103 17.87 -31.67 -12.69
C GLU A 103 17.32 -30.24 -12.62
N ARG A 104 16.32 -30.01 -11.76
CA ARG A 104 15.75 -28.68 -11.48
C ARG A 104 16.77 -27.73 -10.84
N GLY A 105 17.54 -28.18 -9.86
CA GLY A 105 18.50 -27.35 -9.14
C GLY A 105 19.63 -26.83 -10.04
N VAL A 106 20.19 -27.71 -10.89
CA VAL A 106 21.22 -27.32 -11.86
C VAL A 106 20.66 -26.33 -12.90
N GLU A 107 19.41 -26.50 -13.35
CA GLU A 107 18.74 -25.56 -14.27
C GLU A 107 18.49 -24.19 -13.63
N GLN A 108 17.96 -24.15 -12.40
CA GLN A 108 17.70 -22.93 -11.65
C GLN A 108 18.98 -22.13 -11.38
N VAL A 109 20.10 -22.80 -11.06
CA VAL A 109 21.41 -22.15 -10.92
C VAL A 109 21.91 -21.65 -12.28
N ALA A 110 21.88 -22.48 -13.33
CA ALA A 110 22.38 -22.13 -14.66
C ALA A 110 21.66 -20.92 -15.27
N ALA A 111 20.36 -20.77 -15.04
CA ALA A 111 19.57 -19.63 -15.50
C ALA A 111 19.97 -18.28 -14.86
N MET A 112 20.68 -18.30 -13.72
CA MET A 112 21.11 -17.11 -12.97
C MET A 112 22.63 -16.90 -12.94
N TRP A 113 23.41 -17.89 -13.38
CA TRP A 113 24.88 -17.90 -13.33
C TRP A 113 25.51 -17.00 -14.38
N ARG A 114 26.60 -16.32 -14.03
CA ARG A 114 27.38 -15.43 -14.90
C ARG A 114 28.87 -15.77 -14.82
N PRO A 115 29.71 -15.37 -15.79
CA PRO A 115 31.14 -15.70 -15.80
C PRO A 115 31.88 -15.28 -14.51
N GLU A 116 31.48 -14.19 -13.86
CA GLU A 116 32.05 -13.72 -12.59
C GLU A 116 31.74 -14.60 -11.37
N ASP A 117 30.78 -15.53 -11.47
CA ASP A 117 30.43 -16.45 -10.39
C ASP A 117 31.35 -17.67 -10.31
N GLY A 118 32.08 -17.97 -11.40
CA GLY A 118 33.09 -19.04 -11.47
C GLY A 118 32.59 -20.33 -12.13
N ASP A 119 33.08 -21.48 -11.65
CA ASP A 119 32.71 -22.81 -12.16
C ASP A 119 31.45 -23.35 -11.45
N LEU A 120 30.33 -23.38 -12.19
CA LEU A 120 29.05 -23.93 -11.73
C LEU A 120 29.14 -25.43 -11.44
N ALA A 121 29.91 -26.20 -12.24
CA ALA A 121 30.03 -27.63 -12.07
C ALA A 121 30.88 -27.99 -10.84
N ALA A 122 31.90 -27.19 -10.50
CA ALA A 122 32.57 -27.30 -9.21
C ALA A 122 31.62 -26.95 -8.05
N PHE A 123 30.92 -25.81 -8.14
CA PHE A 123 29.97 -25.36 -7.13
C PHE A 123 28.86 -26.40 -6.83
N ALA A 124 28.24 -26.97 -7.86
CA ALA A 124 27.16 -27.95 -7.72
C ALA A 124 27.61 -29.26 -7.05
N ARG A 125 28.85 -29.70 -7.28
CA ARG A 125 29.46 -30.88 -6.62
C ARG A 125 29.78 -30.65 -5.15
N GLU A 126 29.92 -29.40 -4.73
CA GLU A 126 30.21 -29.01 -3.35
C GLU A 126 28.92 -28.74 -2.55
N GLN A 127 27.95 -28.07 -3.17
CA GLN A 127 26.81 -27.45 -2.48
C GLN A 127 25.46 -28.17 -2.65
N PHE A 128 25.40 -29.31 -3.36
CA PHE A 128 24.18 -30.12 -3.44
C PHE A 128 23.95 -30.95 -2.16
N LEU A 129 22.83 -30.69 -1.48
CA LEU A 129 22.49 -31.31 -0.20
C LEU A 129 21.56 -32.51 -0.42
N SER A 130 22.15 -33.72 -0.44
CA SER A 130 21.42 -34.99 -0.51
C SER A 130 21.03 -35.58 0.86
N ASP A 131 21.65 -35.13 1.95
CA ASP A 131 21.24 -35.47 3.32
C ASP A 131 20.05 -34.60 3.75
N PRO A 132 18.89 -35.20 4.13
CA PRO A 132 17.74 -34.45 4.62
C PRO A 132 18.04 -33.59 5.86
N ASN A 133 18.96 -34.01 6.74
CA ASN A 133 19.27 -33.26 7.96
C ASN A 133 20.06 -31.99 7.65
N ALA A 134 21.06 -32.07 6.77
CA ALA A 134 21.78 -30.91 6.25
C ALA A 134 20.84 -29.95 5.50
N LEU A 135 19.92 -30.46 4.68
CA LEU A 135 18.93 -29.66 3.95
C LEU A 135 17.98 -28.90 4.90
N ASP A 136 17.44 -29.59 5.90
CA ASP A 136 16.56 -29.00 6.92
C ASP A 136 17.29 -27.97 7.79
N ALA A 137 18.49 -28.29 8.28
CA ALA A 137 19.31 -27.35 9.03
C ALA A 137 19.71 -26.12 8.19
N THR A 138 19.82 -26.26 6.86
CA THR A 138 20.08 -25.14 5.94
C THR A 138 18.85 -24.26 5.79
N PHE A 139 17.67 -24.85 5.55
CA PHE A 139 16.39 -24.14 5.50
C PHE A 139 16.15 -23.31 6.78
N GLN A 140 16.23 -23.94 7.96
CA GLN A 140 15.91 -23.28 9.23
C GLN A 140 16.86 -22.12 9.55
N ARG A 141 18.13 -22.22 9.14
CA ARG A 141 19.12 -21.15 9.32
C ARG A 141 18.85 -19.99 8.36
N LEU A 142 18.53 -20.28 7.10
CA LEU A 142 18.22 -19.24 6.10
C LEU A 142 16.90 -18.52 6.41
N GLU A 143 15.86 -19.25 6.84
CA GLU A 143 14.59 -18.70 7.31
C GLU A 143 14.82 -17.66 8.43
N ARG A 144 15.57 -18.03 9.47
CA ARG A 144 15.92 -17.13 10.58
C ARG A 144 16.81 -15.96 10.12
N LEU A 145 17.77 -16.19 9.23
CA LEU A 145 18.70 -15.14 8.78
C LEU A 145 17.99 -14.10 7.91
N PHE A 146 17.09 -14.51 7.01
CA PHE A 146 16.34 -13.58 6.16
C PHE A 146 15.28 -12.80 6.94
N GLU A 147 14.63 -13.39 7.95
CA GLU A 147 13.78 -12.62 8.89
C GLU A 147 14.55 -11.43 9.51
N GLN A 148 15.75 -11.68 10.03
CA GLN A 148 16.55 -10.62 10.67
C GLN A 148 17.08 -9.60 9.64
N LEU A 149 17.52 -10.06 8.46
CA LEU A 149 18.04 -9.21 7.40
C LEU A 149 16.97 -8.25 6.87
N ASP A 150 15.84 -8.79 6.41
CA ASP A 150 14.77 -7.99 5.81
C ASP A 150 14.11 -7.08 6.85
N GLY A 151 13.93 -7.58 8.07
CA GLY A 151 13.43 -6.80 9.20
C GLY A 151 14.27 -5.59 9.54
N HIS A 152 15.60 -5.72 9.63
CA HIS A 152 16.46 -4.59 9.95
C HIS A 152 16.64 -3.61 8.78
N LEU A 153 16.64 -4.10 7.53
CA LEU A 153 16.68 -3.22 6.35
C LEU A 153 15.40 -2.39 6.21
N TYR A 154 14.24 -3.00 6.45
CA TYR A 154 12.95 -2.30 6.48
C TYR A 154 12.88 -1.29 7.63
N GLU A 155 13.35 -1.68 8.82
CA GLU A 155 13.48 -0.79 9.99
C GLU A 155 14.36 0.44 9.71
N ILE A 156 15.48 0.26 8.98
CA ILE A 156 16.33 1.38 8.52
C ILE A 156 15.58 2.25 7.51
N GLY A 157 15.01 1.68 6.44
CA GLY A 157 14.30 2.45 5.41
C GLY A 157 13.16 3.29 5.99
N ARG A 158 12.45 2.74 6.97
CA ARG A 158 11.38 3.41 7.73
C ARG A 158 11.86 4.60 8.58
N GLU A 159 13.07 4.53 9.13
CA GLU A 159 13.70 5.63 9.88
C GLU A 159 14.18 6.74 8.92
N LEU A 160 14.67 6.38 7.73
CA LEU A 160 15.06 7.34 6.69
C LEU A 160 13.86 8.15 6.14
N GLN A 161 12.64 7.60 6.25
CA GLN A 161 11.37 8.21 5.86
C GLN A 161 10.65 8.92 7.04
N TRP A 162 11.25 8.96 8.23
CA TRP A 162 10.57 9.40 9.45
C TRP A 162 10.01 10.84 9.37
N TYR A 163 10.78 11.75 8.77
CA TYR A 163 10.42 13.17 8.63
C TYR A 163 9.55 13.47 7.39
N THR A 164 9.60 12.65 6.33
CA THR A 164 8.66 12.78 5.21
C THR A 164 7.25 12.39 5.63
N ASP A 165 7.13 11.38 6.47
CA ASP A 165 5.85 10.70 6.69
C ASP A 165 5.06 11.22 7.90
N LEU A 166 5.75 11.68 8.96
CA LEU A 166 5.14 12.13 10.21
C LEU A 166 5.04 13.66 10.31
N ASP A 167 4.02 14.15 11.03
CA ASP A 167 3.83 15.59 11.24
C ASP A 167 4.76 16.13 12.34
N LEU A 168 6.04 16.32 11.96
CA LEU A 168 7.12 16.78 12.84
C LEU A 168 7.52 18.25 12.59
N GLY A 169 6.69 19.01 11.86
CA GLY A 169 6.98 20.38 11.42
C GLY A 169 7.39 20.49 9.95
N PRO A 170 7.93 21.64 9.49
CA PRO A 170 8.30 21.86 8.09
C PRO A 170 9.34 20.86 7.57
N LEU A 171 9.18 20.42 6.33
CA LEU A 171 10.11 19.49 5.66
C LEU A 171 11.40 20.22 5.24
N LEU A 172 12.56 19.59 5.46
CA LEU A 172 13.86 20.12 5.04
C LEU A 172 14.27 19.60 3.65
N PRO A 173 15.01 20.38 2.83
CA PRO A 173 15.41 19.97 1.47
C PRO A 173 16.26 18.68 1.37
N VAL A 174 16.82 18.20 2.48
CA VAL A 174 17.60 16.96 2.55
C VAL A 174 16.72 15.73 2.79
N GLU A 175 15.53 15.88 3.38
CA GLU A 175 14.68 14.77 3.80
C GLU A 175 14.13 13.95 2.61
N PRO A 176 13.67 14.55 1.49
CA PRO A 176 13.34 13.81 0.27
C PRO A 176 14.52 13.03 -0.33
N LEU A 177 15.75 13.53 -0.17
CA LEU A 177 16.96 12.87 -0.69
C LEU A 177 17.32 11.62 0.12
N VAL A 178 17.09 11.68 1.44
CA VAL A 178 17.34 10.57 2.38
C VAL A 178 16.22 9.53 2.30
N ALA A 179 14.95 9.95 2.21
CA ALA A 179 13.80 9.07 2.05
C ALA A 179 13.79 8.27 0.73
N ALA A 180 14.52 8.74 -0.30
CA ALA A 180 14.70 8.07 -1.59
C ALA A 180 15.91 7.10 -1.65
N TYR A 181 16.69 6.98 -0.57
CA TYR A 181 17.76 5.98 -0.48
C TYR A 181 17.19 4.62 -0.10
N ASP A 182 17.58 3.59 -0.86
CA ASP A 182 17.16 2.21 -0.64
C ASP A 182 18.28 1.41 0.05
N PRO A 183 18.15 1.06 1.35
CA PRO A 183 19.17 0.30 2.06
C PRO A 183 19.26 -1.16 1.59
N ALA A 184 18.26 -1.68 0.87
CA ALA A 184 18.20 -3.07 0.42
C ALA A 184 18.68 -3.28 -1.03
N ALA A 185 18.84 -2.22 -1.84
CA ALA A 185 19.11 -2.30 -3.28
C ALA A 185 20.27 -3.23 -3.70
N HIS A 186 21.32 -3.38 -2.89
CA HIS A 186 22.46 -4.26 -3.17
C HIS A 186 22.26 -5.73 -2.75
N VAL A 187 21.31 -6.01 -1.84
CA VAL A 187 21.26 -7.24 -1.03
C VAL A 187 21.13 -8.50 -1.88
N THR A 188 20.21 -8.53 -2.85
CA THR A 188 20.04 -9.71 -3.72
C THR A 188 21.28 -9.95 -4.59
N THR A 189 21.85 -8.90 -5.17
CA THR A 189 23.09 -8.99 -5.95
C THR A 189 24.28 -9.47 -5.10
N ASP A 190 24.41 -9.00 -3.86
CA ASP A 190 25.46 -9.45 -2.95
C ASP A 190 25.23 -10.86 -2.41
N LEU A 191 23.99 -11.32 -2.22
CA LEU A 191 23.68 -12.71 -1.88
C LEU A 191 23.99 -13.69 -3.03
N PHE A 192 23.89 -13.26 -4.29
CA PHE A 192 24.44 -14.01 -5.44
C PHE A 192 25.97 -13.96 -5.48
N ARG A 193 26.59 -12.79 -5.25
CA ARG A 193 28.05 -12.62 -5.17
C ARG A 193 28.68 -13.46 -4.05
N ALA A 194 27.98 -13.63 -2.93
CA ALA A 194 28.33 -14.51 -1.82
C ALA A 194 27.90 -15.98 -2.05
N ARG A 195 27.39 -16.32 -3.24
CA ARG A 195 26.88 -17.62 -3.70
C ARG A 195 25.68 -18.19 -2.91
N VAL A 196 25.21 -17.52 -1.86
CA VAL A 196 24.03 -17.92 -1.05
C VAL A 196 22.78 -18.12 -1.90
N GLY A 197 22.53 -17.23 -2.88
CA GLY A 197 21.40 -17.38 -3.80
C GLY A 197 21.46 -18.66 -4.64
N PHE A 198 22.66 -19.06 -5.06
CA PHE A 198 22.86 -20.31 -5.79
C PHE A 198 22.75 -21.54 -4.90
N VAL A 199 23.14 -21.47 -3.62
CA VAL A 199 22.90 -22.58 -2.66
C VAL A 199 21.40 -22.83 -2.50
N VAL A 200 20.59 -21.77 -2.46
CA VAL A 200 19.12 -21.89 -2.43
C VAL A 200 18.58 -22.48 -3.73
N LEU A 201 18.93 -21.88 -4.88
CA LEU A 201 18.45 -22.33 -6.20
C LEU A 201 18.91 -23.76 -6.57
N LEU A 202 20.01 -24.25 -6.00
CA LEU A 202 20.47 -25.64 -6.21
C LEU A 202 19.65 -26.67 -5.41
N ASN A 203 19.06 -26.27 -4.29
CA ASN A 203 18.55 -27.20 -3.27
C ASN A 203 17.02 -27.14 -3.04
N PHE A 204 16.38 -26.02 -3.36
CA PHE A 204 14.95 -25.76 -3.14
C PHE A 204 14.23 -25.36 -4.45
N PRO A 205 12.92 -25.65 -4.61
CA PRO A 205 12.21 -25.43 -5.88
C PRO A 205 11.73 -23.97 -6.05
N LEU A 206 12.30 -23.27 -7.04
CA LEU A 206 11.77 -22.00 -7.55
C LEU A 206 10.58 -22.31 -8.47
N THR A 207 9.36 -21.99 -8.05
CA THR A 207 8.13 -22.34 -8.78
C THR A 207 7.59 -21.21 -9.63
N THR A 208 6.90 -21.58 -10.71
CA THR A 208 6.02 -20.75 -11.51
C THR A 208 4.65 -20.54 -10.85
N LEU A 209 3.86 -19.57 -11.31
CA LEU A 209 2.46 -19.44 -10.84
C LEU A 209 1.62 -20.67 -11.23
N ALA A 210 1.85 -21.27 -12.40
CA ALA A 210 1.12 -22.45 -12.85
C ALA A 210 1.27 -23.62 -11.85
N GLU A 211 2.50 -23.93 -11.42
CA GLU A 211 2.76 -24.94 -10.39
C GLU A 211 2.10 -24.60 -9.05
N ARG A 212 2.12 -23.32 -8.63
CA ARG A 212 1.48 -22.87 -7.38
C ARG A 212 -0.05 -23.00 -7.40
N VAL A 213 -0.68 -22.84 -8.56
CA VAL A 213 -2.14 -23.00 -8.73
C VAL A 213 -2.54 -24.47 -8.82
N GLU A 214 -1.82 -25.26 -9.61
CA GLU A 214 -2.13 -26.68 -9.83
C GLU A 214 -1.78 -27.56 -8.61
N GLN A 215 -0.57 -27.40 -8.07
CA GLN A 215 0.02 -28.33 -7.10
C GLN A 215 -0.03 -27.79 -5.66
N GLY A 216 -0.07 -26.46 -5.49
CA GLY A 216 -0.16 -25.77 -4.20
C GLY A 216 -1.23 -26.30 -3.21
N PRO A 217 -2.43 -26.73 -3.65
CA PRO A 217 -3.43 -27.35 -2.77
C PRO A 217 -2.99 -28.67 -2.13
N SER A 218 -1.98 -29.35 -2.69
CA SER A 218 -1.38 -30.59 -2.15
C SER A 218 -0.16 -30.35 -1.26
N TRP A 219 0.42 -29.15 -1.30
CA TRP A 219 1.70 -28.86 -0.63
C TRP A 219 1.54 -28.67 0.88
N THR A 220 2.47 -29.26 1.62
CA THR A 220 2.64 -28.98 3.05
C THR A 220 3.07 -27.52 3.28
N ARG A 221 2.85 -27.03 4.51
CA ARG A 221 3.35 -25.72 4.96
C ARG A 221 4.84 -25.52 4.71
N ARG A 222 5.64 -26.57 4.94
CA ARG A 222 7.07 -26.56 4.67
C ARG A 222 7.40 -26.39 3.18
N GLN A 223 6.71 -27.11 2.29
CA GLN A 223 6.90 -26.95 0.83
C GLN A 223 6.52 -25.53 0.36
N TRP A 224 5.43 -24.97 0.88
CA TRP A 224 5.10 -23.56 0.65
C TRP A 224 6.24 -22.62 1.08
N ALA A 225 6.78 -22.79 2.29
CA ALA A 225 7.90 -21.99 2.77
C ALA A 225 9.19 -22.16 1.93
N GLU A 226 9.47 -23.36 1.44
CA GLU A 226 10.60 -23.64 0.53
C GLU A 226 10.45 -22.94 -0.83
N THR A 227 9.23 -22.84 -1.37
CA THR A 227 9.00 -22.07 -2.61
C THR A 227 9.12 -20.56 -2.40
N ARG A 228 8.83 -20.04 -1.21
CA ARG A 228 9.10 -18.63 -0.85
C ARG A 228 10.59 -18.35 -0.67
N LEU A 229 11.33 -19.27 -0.02
CA LEU A 229 12.79 -19.22 0.10
C LEU A 229 13.48 -19.18 -1.27
N ALA A 230 13.08 -20.05 -2.20
CA ALA A 230 13.57 -20.04 -3.57
C ALA A 230 13.07 -18.82 -4.37
N GLY A 231 11.83 -18.38 -4.12
CA GLY A 231 11.21 -17.20 -4.71
C GLY A 231 12.01 -15.92 -4.52
N ARG A 232 12.72 -15.76 -3.40
CA ARG A 232 13.66 -14.62 -3.17
C ARG A 232 14.70 -14.46 -4.30
N PHE A 233 15.09 -15.55 -4.94
CA PHE A 233 16.13 -15.61 -5.97
C PHE A 233 15.56 -15.83 -7.38
N ASN A 234 14.29 -15.47 -7.59
CA ASN A 234 13.63 -15.49 -8.91
C ASN A 234 14.14 -14.40 -9.88
N GLN A 235 14.94 -13.45 -9.39
CA GLN A 235 15.50 -12.33 -10.12
C GLN A 235 16.93 -12.00 -9.68
N ARG A 236 17.73 -11.44 -10.58
CA ARG A 236 19.11 -10.96 -10.31
C ARG A 236 19.34 -9.56 -10.89
N VAL A 237 18.47 -8.63 -10.51
CA VAL A 237 18.51 -7.22 -10.93
C VAL A 237 19.77 -6.54 -10.37
N PRO A 238 20.53 -5.78 -11.18
CA PRO A 238 21.60 -4.91 -10.71
C PRO A 238 21.09 -3.83 -9.74
N ALA A 239 21.86 -3.57 -8.68
CA ALA A 239 21.50 -2.62 -7.63
C ALA A 239 21.30 -1.19 -8.14
N GLU A 240 22.02 -0.84 -9.21
CA GLU A 240 21.93 0.45 -9.90
C GLU A 240 20.55 0.67 -10.55
N ILE A 241 19.89 -0.42 -10.96
CA ILE A 241 18.56 -0.44 -11.60
C ILE A 241 17.46 -0.47 -10.54
N GLU A 242 17.64 -1.22 -9.44
CA GLU A 242 16.72 -1.16 -8.28
C GLU A 242 16.70 0.27 -7.71
N GLN A 243 17.88 0.84 -7.40
CA GLN A 243 17.96 2.21 -6.89
C GLN A 243 17.54 3.26 -7.95
N ALA A 244 17.58 2.97 -9.25
CA ALA A 244 16.96 3.82 -10.27
C ALA A 244 15.42 3.76 -10.23
N SER A 245 14.85 2.58 -10.03
CA SER A 245 13.41 2.37 -9.85
C SER A 245 12.89 3.07 -8.59
N SER A 246 13.60 2.92 -7.46
CA SER A 246 13.27 3.62 -6.20
C SER A 246 13.33 5.14 -6.36
N ARG A 247 14.28 5.70 -7.13
CA ARG A 247 14.31 7.14 -7.47
C ARG A 247 13.15 7.57 -8.36
N ALA A 248 12.78 6.78 -9.37
CA ALA A 248 11.68 7.11 -10.28
C ALA A 248 10.33 7.13 -9.54
N ILE A 249 10.09 6.15 -8.67
CA ILE A 249 8.90 6.06 -7.82
C ILE A 249 8.88 7.20 -6.79
N ALA A 250 10.01 7.50 -6.12
CA ALA A 250 10.10 8.63 -5.19
C ALA A 250 9.78 9.99 -5.86
N ALA A 251 10.28 10.19 -7.09
CA ALA A 251 9.97 11.41 -7.86
C ALA A 251 8.50 11.51 -8.26
N ALA A 252 7.87 10.40 -8.67
CA ALA A 252 6.43 10.35 -8.95
C ALA A 252 5.58 10.62 -7.69
N ASN A 253 5.97 10.04 -6.54
CA ASN A 253 5.31 10.26 -5.26
C ASN A 253 5.41 11.70 -4.78
N LEU A 254 6.59 12.35 -4.93
CA LEU A 254 6.74 13.77 -4.61
C LEU A 254 5.87 14.65 -5.50
N TYR A 255 5.86 14.41 -6.81
CA TYR A 255 4.99 15.11 -7.76
C TYR A 255 3.51 15.04 -7.34
N ILE A 256 3.01 13.84 -7.00
CA ILE A 256 1.62 13.67 -6.55
C ILE A 256 1.36 14.29 -5.16
N ALA A 257 2.30 14.23 -4.23
CA ALA A 257 2.18 14.82 -2.90
C ALA A 257 2.09 16.36 -2.93
N GLU A 258 2.85 17.01 -3.83
CA GLU A 258 2.83 18.46 -3.99
C GLU A 258 1.68 18.97 -4.88
N TYR A 259 1.01 18.10 -5.64
CA TYR A 259 -0.06 18.46 -6.58
C TYR A 259 -1.38 18.86 -5.87
N ASN A 260 -1.46 20.12 -5.46
CA ASN A 260 -2.59 20.68 -4.73
C ASN A 260 -3.38 21.71 -5.56
N ILE A 261 -4.70 21.76 -5.38
CA ILE A 261 -5.59 22.78 -5.96
C ILE A 261 -6.18 23.61 -4.81
N TRP A 262 -6.15 24.94 -4.96
CA TRP A 262 -6.76 25.88 -4.01
C TRP A 262 -8.19 26.18 -4.46
N MET A 263 -9.15 25.47 -3.88
CA MET A 263 -10.53 25.40 -4.38
C MET A 263 -11.25 26.76 -4.35
N HIS A 264 -10.95 27.61 -3.35
CA HIS A 264 -11.48 28.99 -3.28
C HIS A 264 -11.10 29.88 -4.48
N HIS A 265 -10.03 29.50 -5.18
CA HIS A 265 -9.52 30.17 -6.36
C HIS A 265 -10.03 29.57 -7.67
N LEU A 266 -10.86 28.51 -7.59
CA LEU A 266 -11.73 28.14 -8.70
C LEU A 266 -12.90 29.13 -8.76
N VAL A 267 -13.06 29.75 -9.93
CA VAL A 267 -14.16 30.67 -10.24
C VAL A 267 -14.97 30.14 -11.42
N ASP A 268 -16.21 30.59 -11.56
CA ASP A 268 -16.96 30.41 -12.81
C ASP A 268 -16.84 31.63 -13.73
N ALA A 269 -17.44 31.55 -14.92
CA ALA A 269 -17.51 32.65 -15.88
C ALA A 269 -18.33 33.88 -15.41
N GLN A 270 -18.82 33.90 -14.16
CA GLN A 270 -19.41 35.08 -13.50
C GLN A 270 -18.52 35.58 -12.33
N GLY A 271 -17.33 35.00 -12.13
CA GLY A 271 -16.41 35.34 -11.05
C GLY A 271 -16.85 34.82 -9.68
N ARG A 272 -17.84 33.91 -9.61
CA ARG A 272 -18.33 33.36 -8.33
C ARG A 272 -17.40 32.26 -7.85
N ARG A 273 -17.11 32.25 -6.55
CA ARG A 273 -16.33 31.21 -5.85
C ARG A 273 -17.30 30.30 -5.10
N PRO A 274 -17.54 29.06 -5.56
CA PRO A 274 -18.47 28.17 -4.86
C PRO A 274 -17.82 27.45 -3.66
N PHE A 275 -16.48 27.49 -3.52
CA PHE A 275 -15.73 26.83 -2.46
C PHE A 275 -15.27 27.79 -1.34
N PRO A 276 -15.18 27.31 -0.08
CA PRO A 276 -14.73 28.12 1.05
C PRO A 276 -13.22 28.46 0.99
N LYS A 277 -12.86 29.61 1.57
CA LYS A 277 -11.48 30.10 1.67
C LYS A 277 -10.59 29.15 2.48
N GLY A 278 -9.33 28.97 2.06
CA GLY A 278 -8.37 28.06 2.68
C GLY A 278 -8.51 26.58 2.28
N LEU A 279 -9.50 26.22 1.45
CA LEU A 279 -9.70 24.83 1.03
C LEU A 279 -8.65 24.42 -0.03
N ARG A 280 -7.59 23.74 0.44
CA ARG A 280 -6.47 23.22 -0.37
C ARG A 280 -6.54 21.70 -0.46
N LEU A 281 -6.74 21.15 -1.66
CA LEU A 281 -6.98 19.72 -1.89
C LEU A 281 -5.89 19.09 -2.77
N ILE A 282 -5.29 18.00 -2.31
CA ILE A 282 -4.39 17.14 -3.10
C ILE A 282 -5.18 16.39 -4.19
N SER A 283 -4.66 16.34 -5.42
CA SER A 283 -5.34 15.73 -6.57
C SER A 283 -5.63 14.22 -6.42
N HIS A 284 -4.85 13.53 -5.59
CA HIS A 284 -4.82 12.07 -5.47
C HIS A 284 -6.17 11.43 -5.03
N TRP A 285 -6.86 12.07 -4.07
CA TRP A 285 -8.15 11.60 -3.54
C TRP A 285 -9.04 12.74 -3.04
N ASN A 286 -8.49 13.80 -2.42
CA ASN A 286 -9.30 14.86 -1.79
C ASN A 286 -10.30 15.52 -2.77
N LEU A 287 -9.96 15.67 -4.05
CA LEU A 287 -10.90 16.18 -5.07
C LEU A 287 -12.16 15.29 -5.21
N ARG A 288 -12.01 13.95 -5.14
CA ARG A 288 -13.13 13.00 -5.18
C ARG A 288 -13.91 13.00 -3.86
N ASP A 289 -13.24 13.28 -2.74
CA ASP A 289 -13.88 13.36 -1.41
C ASP A 289 -14.75 14.62 -1.27
N GLU A 290 -14.29 15.79 -1.75
CA GLU A 290 -15.07 17.02 -1.78
C GLU A 290 -16.34 16.85 -2.64
N LEU A 291 -16.18 16.29 -3.85
CA LEU A 291 -17.27 15.95 -4.77
C LEU A 291 -18.30 15.01 -4.12
N LYS A 292 -17.84 14.07 -3.28
CA LYS A 292 -18.71 13.17 -2.47
C LYS A 292 -19.44 13.90 -1.34
N GLY A 293 -18.83 14.90 -0.71
CA GLY A 293 -19.46 15.75 0.31
C GLY A 293 -20.55 16.67 -0.27
N ASP A 294 -20.31 17.19 -1.48
CA ASP A 294 -21.19 18.16 -2.16
C ASP A 294 -22.57 17.62 -2.54
N TYR A 295 -22.81 16.30 -2.50
CA TYR A 295 -24.19 15.76 -2.60
C TYR A 295 -25.12 16.23 -1.46
N SER A 296 -24.56 16.75 -0.37
CA SER A 296 -25.33 17.38 0.72
C SER A 296 -25.70 18.85 0.46
N ASP A 297 -25.07 19.51 -0.52
CA ASP A 297 -25.28 20.92 -0.85
C ASP A 297 -26.30 21.07 -1.99
N ALA A 298 -27.57 21.17 -1.61
CA ALA A 298 -28.68 21.38 -2.55
C ALA A 298 -28.67 22.76 -3.26
N ALA A 299 -27.78 23.70 -2.87
CA ALA A 299 -27.73 25.05 -3.45
C ALA A 299 -26.60 25.22 -4.47
N THR A 300 -25.39 24.72 -4.17
CA THR A 300 -24.22 24.84 -5.06
C THR A 300 -23.48 23.53 -5.37
N GLY A 301 -23.87 22.40 -4.77
CA GLY A 301 -23.18 21.11 -4.92
C GLY A 301 -23.01 20.68 -6.37
N ALA A 302 -24.09 20.69 -7.16
CA ALA A 302 -24.02 20.31 -8.58
C ALA A 302 -23.12 21.22 -9.44
N LEU A 303 -22.88 22.48 -9.05
CA LEU A 303 -21.92 23.36 -9.72
C LEU A 303 -20.48 22.95 -9.33
N LYS A 304 -20.22 22.78 -8.04
CA LYS A 304 -18.92 22.37 -7.51
C LYS A 304 -18.48 21.00 -8.05
N GLN A 305 -19.37 20.01 -8.06
CA GLN A 305 -19.08 18.66 -8.56
C GLN A 305 -18.66 18.67 -10.03
N ARG A 306 -19.37 19.43 -10.88
CA ARG A 306 -19.02 19.62 -12.30
C ARG A 306 -17.73 20.42 -12.48
N MET A 307 -17.49 21.43 -11.63
CA MET A 307 -16.24 22.19 -11.62
C MET A 307 -15.05 21.31 -11.21
N ILE A 308 -15.21 20.42 -10.23
CA ILE A 308 -14.22 19.41 -9.84
C ILE A 308 -13.97 18.40 -10.97
N VAL A 309 -15.01 17.86 -11.61
CA VAL A 309 -14.89 17.01 -12.81
C VAL A 309 -14.08 17.73 -13.88
N GLN A 310 -14.35 19.01 -14.13
CA GLN A 310 -13.60 19.78 -15.11
C GLN A 310 -12.13 19.94 -14.72
N VAL A 311 -11.81 20.20 -13.44
CA VAL A 311 -10.43 20.21 -12.93
C VAL A 311 -9.74 18.86 -13.16
N MET A 312 -10.42 17.74 -12.89
CA MET A 312 -9.87 16.39 -13.12
C MET A 312 -9.55 16.15 -14.60
N GLU A 313 -10.48 16.49 -15.51
CA GLU A 313 -10.24 16.40 -16.96
C GLU A 313 -9.07 17.28 -17.42
N ARG A 314 -8.92 18.48 -16.87
CA ARG A 314 -7.80 19.40 -17.15
C ARG A 314 -6.46 18.82 -16.69
N ILE A 315 -6.42 18.13 -15.54
CA ILE A 315 -5.24 17.40 -15.05
C ILE A 315 -4.91 16.21 -15.96
N ILE A 316 -5.90 15.36 -16.27
CA ILE A 316 -5.74 14.18 -17.14
C ILE A 316 -5.23 14.58 -18.53
N THR A 317 -5.88 15.57 -19.16
CA THR A 317 -5.49 16.03 -20.50
C THR A 317 -4.22 16.90 -20.51
N GLN A 318 -3.62 17.18 -19.34
CA GLN A 318 -2.52 18.14 -19.18
C GLN A 318 -2.83 19.48 -19.87
N THR A 319 -4.08 19.94 -19.74
CA THR A 319 -4.52 21.27 -20.20
C THR A 319 -4.79 22.24 -19.04
N ILE A 320 -4.69 21.77 -17.78
CA ILE A 320 -4.61 22.62 -16.59
C ILE A 320 -3.44 23.60 -16.72
N PRO A 321 -3.60 24.91 -16.42
CA PRO A 321 -2.50 25.86 -16.53
C PRO A 321 -1.44 25.63 -15.45
N ALA A 322 -0.16 25.56 -15.84
CA ALA A 322 0.93 25.23 -14.91
C ALA A 322 1.00 26.20 -13.70
N ALA A 323 0.57 27.44 -13.88
CA ALA A 323 0.66 28.50 -12.88
C ALA A 323 -0.36 28.39 -11.73
N VAL A 324 -1.42 27.57 -11.84
CA VAL A 324 -2.47 27.45 -10.81
C VAL A 324 -2.21 26.30 -9.82
N ILE A 325 -1.30 25.40 -10.16
CA ILE A 325 -0.92 24.26 -9.32
C ILE A 325 -0.28 24.79 -8.03
N ASP A 326 -0.90 24.45 -6.90
CA ASP A 326 -0.60 24.92 -5.55
C ASP A 326 -0.42 26.45 -5.41
N ASN A 327 -1.26 27.24 -6.11
CA ASN A 327 -1.17 28.69 -6.13
C ASN A 327 -2.50 29.42 -5.86
N PRO A 328 -2.73 29.97 -4.65
CA PRO A 328 -3.90 30.80 -4.34
C PRO A 328 -3.76 32.28 -4.75
N ARG A 329 -2.72 32.64 -5.52
CA ARG A 329 -2.48 34.03 -5.96
C ARG A 329 -3.04 34.33 -7.35
N LEU A 330 -3.60 33.31 -7.99
CA LEU A 330 -4.30 33.37 -9.27
C LEU A 330 -5.68 32.74 -9.10
N ASP A 331 -6.69 33.27 -9.79
CA ASP A 331 -7.99 32.62 -9.95
C ASP A 331 -8.03 31.87 -11.28
N TRP A 332 -8.79 30.79 -11.35
CA TRP A 332 -8.92 29.94 -12.53
C TRP A 332 -10.38 29.53 -12.77
N ASP A 333 -10.88 29.75 -13.98
CA ASP A 333 -12.09 29.12 -14.47
C ASP A 333 -11.71 27.84 -15.23
N PRO A 334 -11.96 26.63 -14.69
CA PRO A 334 -11.57 25.39 -15.35
C PRO A 334 -12.40 25.09 -16.60
N PHE A 335 -13.60 25.67 -16.75
CA PHE A 335 -14.45 25.48 -17.93
C PHE A 335 -13.88 26.25 -19.13
N THR A 336 -13.64 27.55 -19.00
CA THR A 336 -13.01 28.36 -20.07
C THR A 336 -11.48 28.24 -20.12
N ASN A 337 -10.87 27.67 -19.08
CA ASN A 337 -9.43 27.64 -18.82
C ASN A 337 -8.77 29.02 -18.62
N THR A 338 -9.57 30.04 -18.28
CA THR A 338 -9.08 31.41 -18.08
C THR A 338 -8.40 31.57 -16.73
N VAL A 339 -7.25 32.26 -16.69
CA VAL A 339 -6.49 32.55 -15.46
C VAL A 339 -6.38 34.06 -15.24
N THR A 340 -6.70 34.53 -14.03
CA THR A 340 -6.61 35.94 -13.63
C THR A 340 -5.86 36.10 -12.31
N VAL A 341 -5.52 37.33 -11.92
CA VAL A 341 -4.88 37.60 -10.62
C VAL A 341 -5.93 37.55 -9.51
N ALA A 342 -5.67 36.79 -8.44
CA ALA A 342 -6.58 36.74 -7.30
C ALA A 342 -6.65 38.10 -6.59
N PRO A 343 -7.85 38.66 -6.30
CA PRO A 343 -7.99 39.88 -5.51
C PRO A 343 -7.28 39.74 -4.15
N PRO A 344 -6.44 40.69 -3.70
CA PRO A 344 -5.59 40.52 -2.52
C PRO A 344 -6.31 40.16 -1.21
N GLN A 345 -7.61 40.43 -1.11
CA GLN A 345 -8.47 40.11 0.03
C GLN A 345 -8.95 38.64 0.03
N THR A 346 -8.97 37.99 -1.14
CA THR A 346 -9.37 36.58 -1.31
C THR A 346 -8.24 35.62 -0.96
N VAL A 347 -6.98 35.99 -1.22
CA VAL A 347 -5.77 35.23 -0.86
C VAL A 347 -5.63 35.02 0.65
N GLU A 348 -5.20 33.85 1.09
CA GLU A 348 -4.96 33.51 2.50
C GLU A 348 -3.77 34.28 3.11
N ALA A 349 -3.80 34.47 4.44
CA ALA A 349 -2.78 35.23 5.16
C ALA A 349 -1.43 34.48 5.24
N ASP A 350 -1.49 33.16 5.24
CA ASP A 350 -0.38 32.19 5.22
C ASP A 350 -0.13 31.58 3.82
N ALA A 351 -0.74 32.15 2.78
CA ALA A 351 -0.61 31.68 1.40
C ALA A 351 0.86 31.55 0.95
N PRO A 352 1.27 30.43 0.32
CA PRO A 352 2.66 30.18 -0.08
C PRO A 352 3.19 31.25 -1.04
N ALA A 353 4.51 31.42 -1.07
CA ALA A 353 5.18 32.30 -2.04
C ALA A 353 5.10 31.68 -3.45
N ARG A 354 4.24 32.25 -4.31
CA ARG A 354 3.92 31.76 -5.65
C ARG A 354 3.77 32.95 -6.62
N THR A 355 3.69 32.68 -7.93
CA THR A 355 3.55 33.72 -8.96
C THR A 355 2.20 34.43 -8.88
N THR A 356 2.22 35.76 -9.02
CA THR A 356 1.04 36.62 -9.24
C THR A 356 0.82 36.97 -10.71
N LYS A 357 1.73 36.57 -11.62
CA LYS A 357 1.53 36.72 -13.07
C LYS A 357 0.50 35.67 -13.53
N PRO A 358 -0.64 36.06 -14.13
CA PRO A 358 -1.57 35.10 -14.71
C PRO A 358 -0.93 34.49 -15.96
N ASP A 359 -1.05 33.18 -16.09
CA ASP A 359 -0.54 32.43 -17.23
C ASP A 359 -1.45 31.23 -17.50
N ALA A 360 -2.03 31.18 -18.69
CA ALA A 360 -2.91 30.10 -19.13
C ALA A 360 -2.15 28.97 -19.86
N SER A 361 -0.81 29.06 -19.94
CA SER A 361 0.02 28.01 -20.53
C SER A 361 -0.16 26.69 -19.77
N PRO A 362 -0.44 25.57 -20.46
CA PRO A 362 -0.69 24.29 -19.82
C PRO A 362 0.53 23.78 -19.04
N GLU A 363 0.28 22.92 -18.06
CA GLU A 363 1.28 21.98 -17.56
C GLU A 363 1.87 21.23 -18.78
N PRO A 364 3.20 21.19 -18.98
CA PRO A 364 3.80 20.21 -19.88
C PRO A 364 3.39 18.80 -19.44
N ASP A 365 3.49 17.79 -20.31
CA ASP A 365 3.09 16.39 -20.06
C ASP A 365 3.92 15.68 -18.96
N THR A 366 3.86 16.22 -17.75
CA THR A 366 4.71 15.95 -16.59
C THR A 366 4.20 14.73 -15.86
N ARG A 367 2.86 14.62 -15.71
CA ARG A 367 2.16 13.41 -15.27
C ARG A 367 2.62 12.18 -16.05
N TYR A 368 2.72 12.33 -17.37
CA TYR A 368 3.11 11.25 -18.28
C TYR A 368 4.62 11.05 -18.38
N THR A 369 5.41 12.10 -18.15
CA THR A 369 6.87 12.01 -17.97
C THR A 369 7.21 11.16 -16.73
N HIS A 370 6.50 11.34 -15.61
CA HIS A 370 6.66 10.49 -14.42
C HIS A 370 6.24 9.03 -14.67
N LEU A 371 5.13 8.79 -15.37
CA LEU A 371 4.70 7.43 -15.72
C LEU A 371 5.72 6.74 -16.66
N LEU A 372 6.20 7.42 -17.71
CA LEU A 372 7.27 6.88 -18.55
C LEU A 372 8.55 6.60 -17.76
N ALA A 373 8.94 7.47 -16.82
CA ALA A 373 10.11 7.22 -15.98
C ALA A 373 9.98 5.94 -15.13
N THR A 374 8.80 5.65 -14.57
CA THR A 374 8.58 4.38 -13.85
C THR A 374 8.51 3.17 -14.79
N PHE A 375 7.93 3.31 -15.99
CA PHE A 375 7.93 2.26 -17.02
C PHE A 375 9.35 1.92 -17.51
N HIS A 376 10.16 2.92 -17.89
CA HIS A 376 11.53 2.69 -18.35
C HIS A 376 12.42 2.07 -17.26
N ALA A 377 12.28 2.52 -16.00
CA ALA A 377 13.00 1.90 -14.88
C ALA A 377 12.56 0.44 -14.65
N ALA A 378 11.25 0.15 -14.74
CA ALA A 378 10.74 -1.22 -14.65
C ALA A 378 11.21 -2.10 -15.83
N ARG A 379 11.27 -1.57 -17.06
CA ARG A 379 11.79 -2.24 -18.27
C ARG A 379 13.27 -2.60 -18.13
N GLN A 380 14.09 -1.78 -17.47
CA GLN A 380 15.50 -2.10 -17.20
C GLN A 380 15.69 -3.35 -16.35
N ALA A 381 14.69 -3.76 -15.55
CA ALA A 381 14.72 -5.00 -14.79
C ALA A 381 14.31 -6.25 -15.60
N ASP A 382 13.63 -6.10 -16.75
CA ASP A 382 13.08 -7.21 -17.55
C ASP A 382 14.11 -8.29 -17.93
N PRO A 383 15.34 -7.96 -18.41
CA PRO A 383 16.41 -8.93 -18.66
C PRO A 383 16.81 -9.81 -17.47
N TYR A 384 16.52 -9.37 -16.25
CA TYR A 384 17.05 -9.94 -15.02
C TYR A 384 16.03 -10.76 -14.24
N VAL A 385 14.83 -10.96 -14.80
CA VAL A 385 13.75 -11.80 -14.22
C VAL A 385 13.23 -12.80 -15.26
N PRO A 386 14.00 -13.86 -15.61
CA PRO A 386 13.64 -14.76 -16.71
C PRO A 386 12.29 -15.49 -16.52
N VAL A 387 11.85 -15.69 -15.28
CA VAL A 387 10.55 -16.31 -14.96
C VAL A 387 9.36 -15.35 -15.09
N ALA A 388 9.60 -14.05 -15.26
CA ALA A 388 8.57 -13.02 -15.42
C ALA A 388 9.16 -11.79 -16.15
N PRO A 389 9.45 -11.91 -17.48
CA PRO A 389 10.29 -10.99 -18.23
C PRO A 389 9.61 -9.66 -18.64
N THR A 390 8.49 -9.30 -18.01
CA THR A 390 7.86 -7.97 -18.11
C THR A 390 7.35 -7.52 -16.75
N ARG A 391 7.23 -6.21 -16.52
CA ARG A 391 6.58 -5.68 -15.30
C ARG A 391 5.14 -6.18 -15.16
N ILE A 392 4.44 -6.43 -16.27
CA ILE A 392 3.10 -7.05 -16.27
C ILE A 392 3.18 -8.45 -15.67
N ALA A 393 4.06 -9.31 -16.19
CA ALA A 393 4.27 -10.67 -15.65
C ALA A 393 4.69 -10.64 -14.17
N ARG A 394 5.61 -9.74 -13.76
CA ARG A 394 6.00 -9.60 -12.35
C ARG A 394 4.83 -9.19 -11.46
N SER A 395 4.01 -8.23 -11.89
CA SER A 395 2.84 -7.78 -11.13
C SER A 395 1.77 -8.88 -10.97
N PHE A 396 1.53 -9.72 -11.98
CA PHE A 396 0.47 -10.75 -11.92
C PHE A 396 0.96 -12.11 -11.39
N GLU A 397 2.11 -12.59 -11.85
CA GLU A 397 2.60 -13.94 -11.54
C GLU A 397 3.38 -14.04 -10.22
N LEU A 398 4.11 -12.98 -9.86
CA LEU A 398 4.93 -12.93 -8.65
C LEU A 398 4.29 -12.08 -7.55
N GLY A 399 3.75 -10.90 -7.88
CA GLY A 399 3.17 -9.96 -6.92
C GLY A 399 1.76 -10.32 -6.48
N ARG A 400 0.85 -10.60 -7.43
CA ARG A 400 -0.55 -10.98 -7.14
C ARG A 400 -0.75 -12.48 -6.97
N GLU A 401 0.07 -13.29 -7.63
CA GLU A 401 -0.14 -14.73 -7.79
C GLU A 401 -1.53 -15.09 -8.33
N LEU A 402 -2.04 -14.28 -9.27
CA LEU A 402 -3.28 -14.51 -10.01
C LEU A 402 -3.05 -14.17 -11.48
N PRO A 403 -3.40 -15.06 -12.44
CA PRO A 403 -3.19 -14.78 -13.86
C PRO A 403 -3.94 -13.52 -14.31
N GLU A 404 -3.34 -12.69 -15.17
CA GLU A 404 -3.99 -11.44 -15.63
C GLU A 404 -5.38 -11.71 -16.22
N ALA A 405 -5.51 -12.76 -17.05
CA ALA A 405 -6.79 -13.14 -17.64
C ALA A 405 -7.87 -13.50 -16.59
N ARG A 406 -7.47 -14.08 -15.44
CA ARG A 406 -8.39 -14.37 -14.32
C ARG A 406 -8.80 -13.10 -13.59
N VAL A 407 -7.88 -12.17 -13.37
CA VAL A 407 -8.20 -10.84 -12.81
C VAL A 407 -9.14 -10.09 -13.75
N ARG A 408 -8.80 -9.96 -15.04
CA ARG A 408 -9.63 -9.31 -16.06
C ARG A 408 -11.05 -9.89 -16.09
N ALA A 409 -11.20 -11.22 -16.07
CA ALA A 409 -12.51 -11.87 -16.01
C ALA A 409 -13.34 -11.50 -14.77
N LEU A 410 -12.72 -11.44 -13.58
CA LEU A 410 -13.40 -11.00 -12.34
C LEU A 410 -13.86 -9.54 -12.41
N LEU A 411 -13.05 -8.66 -13.01
CA LEU A 411 -13.40 -7.24 -13.19
C LEU A 411 -14.52 -7.05 -14.22
N THR A 412 -14.42 -7.72 -15.37
CA THR A 412 -15.45 -7.69 -16.42
C THR A 412 -16.79 -8.25 -15.92
N GLN A 413 -16.79 -9.29 -15.07
CA GLN A 413 -18.02 -9.82 -14.45
C GLN A 413 -18.77 -8.77 -13.60
N VAL A 414 -18.06 -7.82 -12.97
CA VAL A 414 -18.68 -6.69 -12.25
C VAL A 414 -19.12 -5.59 -13.22
N LEU A 415 -18.29 -5.26 -14.22
CA LEU A 415 -18.56 -4.21 -15.20
C LEU A 415 -19.78 -4.49 -16.10
N GLU A 416 -19.97 -5.75 -16.49
CA GLU A 416 -21.08 -6.22 -17.34
C GLU A 416 -22.33 -6.64 -16.53
N SER A 417 -22.33 -6.44 -15.21
CA SER A 417 -23.41 -6.91 -14.34
C SER A 417 -24.74 -6.21 -14.64
N PRO A 418 -25.82 -6.94 -14.97
CA PRO A 418 -27.14 -6.37 -15.28
C PRO A 418 -27.82 -5.73 -14.05
N LEU A 419 -27.19 -5.81 -12.87
CA LEU A 419 -27.60 -5.13 -11.66
C LEU A 419 -27.19 -3.65 -11.67
N VAL A 420 -26.11 -3.25 -12.35
CA VAL A 420 -25.62 -1.86 -12.32
C VAL A 420 -26.67 -0.89 -12.90
N PRO A 421 -27.36 -1.16 -14.04
CA PRO A 421 -28.47 -0.33 -14.50
C PRO A 421 -29.73 -0.35 -13.60
N ARG A 422 -29.82 -1.27 -12.62
CA ARG A 422 -30.85 -1.24 -11.57
C ARG A 422 -30.42 -0.33 -10.42
N VAL A 423 -29.17 -0.43 -9.96
CA VAL A 423 -28.58 0.49 -8.96
C VAL A 423 -28.67 1.94 -9.45
N ALA A 424 -28.27 2.20 -10.70
CA ALA A 424 -28.33 3.52 -11.31
C ALA A 424 -29.74 4.15 -11.28
N LYS A 425 -30.80 3.35 -11.44
CA LYS A 425 -32.19 3.83 -11.36
C LYS A 425 -32.60 4.23 -9.94
N GLU A 426 -32.06 3.59 -8.91
CA GLU A 426 -32.23 4.09 -7.53
C GLU A 426 -31.51 5.44 -7.34
N ILE A 427 -30.31 5.61 -7.89
CA ILE A 427 -29.57 6.87 -7.83
C ILE A 427 -30.35 7.98 -8.55
N GLU A 428 -30.85 7.74 -9.78
CA GLU A 428 -31.70 8.69 -10.51
C GLU A 428 -32.94 9.10 -9.70
N ALA A 429 -33.62 8.13 -9.08
CA ALA A 429 -34.82 8.36 -8.28
C ALA A 429 -34.52 9.16 -7.01
N ARG A 430 -33.35 8.96 -6.37
CA ARG A 430 -32.90 9.72 -5.19
C ARG A 430 -32.44 11.14 -5.54
N LEU A 431 -31.80 11.33 -6.69
CA LEU A 431 -31.29 12.63 -7.16
C LEU A 431 -32.34 13.48 -7.87
N GLY A 432 -33.44 12.88 -8.34
CA GLY A 432 -34.48 13.59 -9.11
C GLY A 432 -34.03 14.04 -10.50
N ARG A 433 -32.89 13.55 -10.99
CA ARG A 433 -32.29 13.88 -12.30
C ARG A 433 -31.66 12.65 -12.95
N LYS A 434 -31.32 12.78 -14.24
CA LYS A 434 -30.44 11.83 -14.91
C LYS A 434 -29.03 11.87 -14.33
N LEU A 435 -28.35 10.73 -14.40
CA LEU A 435 -26.96 10.62 -14.00
C LEU A 435 -26.05 11.35 -14.99
N GLU A 436 -24.92 11.81 -14.47
CA GLU A 436 -23.84 12.51 -15.14
C GLU A 436 -22.50 11.90 -14.68
N PRO A 437 -21.35 12.19 -15.32
CA PRO A 437 -20.09 11.52 -15.00
C PRO A 437 -19.63 11.59 -13.54
N GLN A 438 -20.01 12.63 -12.76
CA GLN A 438 -19.70 12.71 -11.33
C GLN A 438 -20.44 11.67 -10.46
N ASP A 439 -21.54 11.08 -10.95
CA ASP A 439 -22.32 10.08 -10.20
C ASP A 439 -21.61 8.71 -10.16
N LEU A 440 -20.51 8.53 -10.89
CA LEU A 440 -19.50 7.50 -10.62
C LEU A 440 -19.15 7.44 -9.13
N TRP A 441 -19.05 8.62 -8.49
CA TRP A 441 -18.70 8.77 -7.07
C TRP A 441 -19.92 9.11 -6.19
N TYR A 442 -21.12 8.66 -6.55
CA TYR A 442 -22.32 8.87 -5.74
C TYR A 442 -22.15 8.35 -4.30
N SER A 443 -22.30 9.24 -3.32
CA SER A 443 -22.09 8.97 -1.88
C SER A 443 -23.38 8.62 -1.11
N GLY A 444 -24.54 8.65 -1.75
CA GLY A 444 -25.84 8.53 -1.07
C GLY A 444 -26.25 7.12 -0.64
N PHE A 445 -25.48 6.08 -0.97
CA PHE A 445 -25.58 4.75 -0.35
C PHE A 445 -24.87 4.74 1.01
N ASN A 446 -25.38 5.54 1.95
CA ASN A 446 -24.72 5.78 3.24
C ASN A 446 -25.39 4.97 4.37
N PRO A 447 -24.81 3.81 4.80
CA PRO A 447 -25.38 3.00 5.88
C PRO A 447 -25.41 3.71 7.24
N GLY A 448 -24.61 4.77 7.42
CA GLY A 448 -24.49 5.57 8.63
C GLY A 448 -25.27 6.89 8.61
N GLY A 449 -26.02 7.20 7.54
CA GLY A 449 -26.61 8.52 7.23
C GLY A 449 -27.65 9.11 8.21
N LYS A 450 -27.77 8.55 9.42
CA LYS A 450 -28.62 9.03 10.52
C LYS A 450 -27.93 10.09 11.41
N ARG A 451 -26.65 10.39 11.17
CA ARG A 451 -25.84 11.38 11.92
C ARG A 451 -25.10 12.33 10.98
N LYS A 452 -24.84 13.55 11.44
CA LYS A 452 -23.98 14.51 10.73
C LYS A 452 -22.51 14.25 11.03
N GLU A 453 -21.65 14.47 10.04
CA GLU A 453 -20.19 14.30 10.19
C GLU A 453 -19.63 15.13 11.34
N SER A 454 -20.09 16.37 11.53
CA SER A 454 -19.70 17.24 12.65
C SER A 454 -20.10 16.72 14.05
N GLU A 455 -21.09 15.82 14.17
CA GLU A 455 -21.38 15.11 15.43
C GLU A 455 -20.36 13.98 15.67
N LEU A 456 -19.90 13.34 14.60
CA LEU A 456 -18.90 12.29 14.63
C LEU A 456 -17.52 12.90 14.93
N ASP A 457 -17.16 14.02 14.31
CA ASP A 457 -15.95 14.80 14.62
C ASP A 457 -15.89 15.21 16.09
N ALA A 458 -17.00 15.73 16.62
CA ALA A 458 -17.07 16.12 18.03
C ALA A 458 -16.93 14.91 18.97
N LEU A 459 -17.36 13.71 18.54
CA LEU A 459 -17.22 12.47 19.29
C LEU A 459 -15.79 11.92 19.21
N THR A 460 -15.17 11.90 18.02
CA THR A 460 -13.81 11.36 17.82
C THR A 460 -12.76 12.30 18.38
N ARG A 461 -12.84 13.61 18.16
CA ARG A 461 -11.88 14.60 18.71
C ARG A 461 -11.89 14.60 20.24
N LYS A 462 -13.06 14.41 20.86
CA LYS A 462 -13.21 14.25 22.32
C LYS A 462 -12.60 12.94 22.85
N ARG A 463 -12.60 11.88 22.04
CA ARG A 463 -12.11 10.54 22.43
C ARG A 463 -10.63 10.34 22.13
N TYR A 464 -10.15 10.94 21.04
CA TYR A 464 -8.83 10.80 20.45
C TYR A 464 -8.21 12.18 20.19
N PRO A 465 -7.93 12.98 21.24
CA PRO A 465 -7.27 14.27 21.09
C PRO A 465 -5.81 14.15 20.63
N THR A 466 -5.19 12.96 20.73
CA THR A 466 -3.83 12.65 20.27
C THR A 466 -3.73 11.20 19.76
N ALA A 467 -2.65 10.88 19.04
CA ALA A 467 -2.35 9.52 18.60
C ALA A 467 -2.20 8.54 19.79
N GLU A 468 -1.60 8.96 20.90
CA GLU A 468 -1.45 8.13 22.11
C GLU A 468 -2.79 7.89 22.81
N ALA A 469 -3.79 8.75 22.64
CA ALA A 469 -5.14 8.51 23.14
C ALA A 469 -5.82 7.37 22.37
N PHE A 470 -5.64 7.32 21.03
CA PHE A 470 -6.08 6.18 20.22
C PHE A 470 -5.32 4.90 20.58
N ALA A 471 -3.98 4.97 20.71
CA ALA A 471 -3.15 3.84 21.13
C ALA A 471 -3.60 3.21 22.46
N LYS A 472 -4.00 4.03 23.44
CA LYS A 472 -4.49 3.57 24.76
C LYS A 472 -5.88 2.93 24.70
N ASP A 473 -6.69 3.24 23.69
CA ASP A 473 -8.03 2.66 23.49
C ASP A 473 -8.01 1.36 22.66
N LEU A 474 -6.87 1.02 22.02
CA LEU A 474 -6.70 -0.21 21.22
C LEU A 474 -7.22 -1.48 21.92
N PRO A 475 -6.92 -1.76 23.21
CA PRO A 475 -7.45 -2.96 23.87
C PRO A 475 -8.98 -3.02 23.90
N ARG A 476 -9.67 -1.88 23.94
CA ARG A 476 -11.14 -1.80 23.89
C ARG A 476 -11.65 -1.90 22.45
N ILE A 477 -11.00 -1.22 21.50
CA ILE A 477 -11.34 -1.33 20.06
C ILE A 477 -11.27 -2.80 19.62
N LEU A 478 -10.20 -3.50 19.96
CA LEU A 478 -9.98 -4.91 19.61
C LEU A 478 -10.96 -5.86 20.34
N GLN A 479 -11.35 -5.58 21.59
CA GLN A 479 -12.44 -6.31 22.24
C GLN A 479 -13.80 -6.05 21.56
N GLY A 480 -14.04 -4.86 21.01
CA GLY A 480 -15.19 -4.56 20.15
C GLY A 480 -15.21 -5.39 18.87
N MET A 481 -14.04 -5.62 18.27
CA MET A 481 -13.83 -6.55 17.13
C MET A 481 -13.94 -8.04 17.52
N GLY A 482 -14.32 -8.36 18.75
CA GLY A 482 -14.54 -9.74 19.21
C GLY A 482 -13.25 -10.52 19.52
N PHE A 483 -12.09 -9.87 19.58
CA PHE A 483 -10.89 -10.51 20.14
C PHE A 483 -11.04 -10.71 21.65
N THR A 484 -10.52 -11.82 22.18
CA THR A 484 -10.49 -12.04 23.64
C THR A 484 -9.63 -10.98 24.32
N LYS A 485 -9.92 -10.65 25.58
CA LYS A 485 -9.16 -9.65 26.36
C LYS A 485 -7.64 -9.90 26.34
N ALA A 486 -7.22 -11.17 26.39
CA ALA A 486 -5.81 -11.55 26.31
C ALA A 486 -5.21 -11.29 24.92
N LYS A 487 -5.94 -11.62 23.84
CA LYS A 487 -5.49 -11.37 22.47
C LYS A 487 -5.47 -9.88 22.12
N ALA A 488 -6.47 -9.13 22.57
CA ALA A 488 -6.54 -7.68 22.42
C ALA A 488 -5.37 -6.96 23.11
N ALA A 489 -4.96 -7.40 24.29
CA ALA A 489 -3.76 -6.89 24.97
C ALA A 489 -2.48 -7.24 24.18
N TRP A 490 -2.31 -8.51 23.80
CA TRP A 490 -1.15 -8.99 23.03
C TRP A 490 -0.98 -8.25 21.68
N LEU A 491 -2.08 -7.92 20.99
CA LEU A 491 -2.07 -7.06 19.79
C LEU A 491 -1.67 -5.61 20.14
N ALA A 492 -2.31 -4.99 21.12
CA ALA A 492 -2.05 -3.59 21.50
C ALA A 492 -0.61 -3.35 22.01
N GLU A 493 0.03 -4.34 22.63
CA GLU A 493 1.45 -4.31 22.99
C GLU A 493 2.38 -4.20 21.77
N ARG A 494 1.96 -4.71 20.61
CA ARG A 494 2.77 -4.88 19.39
C ARG A 494 2.55 -3.80 18.33
N ILE A 495 1.46 -3.06 18.41
CA ILE A 495 1.12 -1.98 17.48
C ILE A 495 1.58 -0.63 18.06
N ARG A 496 2.10 0.27 17.22
CA ARG A 496 2.33 1.68 17.56
C ARG A 496 1.38 2.57 16.78
N VAL A 497 1.17 3.81 17.24
CA VAL A 497 0.29 4.78 16.58
C VAL A 497 1.02 6.11 16.53
N ASP A 498 1.29 6.60 15.31
CA ASP A 498 2.02 7.85 15.07
C ASP A 498 1.14 8.81 14.22
N ALA A 499 1.33 10.13 14.37
CA ALA A 499 0.57 11.13 13.61
C ALA A 499 1.23 11.43 12.25
N SER A 500 0.51 11.23 11.15
CA SER A 500 1.04 11.41 9.80
C SER A 500 0.95 12.85 9.28
N ARG A 501 1.94 13.23 8.47
CA ARG A 501 1.93 14.44 7.64
C ARG A 501 0.91 14.35 6.50
N GLY A 502 0.85 13.19 5.85
CA GLY A 502 -0.15 12.85 4.83
C GLY A 502 -1.44 12.27 5.45
N ALA A 503 -2.22 11.54 4.64
CA ALA A 503 -3.40 10.81 5.15
C ALA A 503 -3.01 9.74 6.20
N GLY A 504 -1.83 9.13 6.02
CA GLY A 504 -1.32 8.03 6.84
C GLY A 504 -1.48 6.69 6.13
N HIS A 505 -0.58 5.75 6.46
CA HIS A 505 -0.58 4.37 5.98
C HIS A 505 0.09 3.46 7.02
N ALA A 506 -0.44 2.26 7.21
CA ALA A 506 0.10 1.24 8.08
C ALA A 506 1.45 0.71 7.56
N GLN A 507 2.51 0.87 8.35
CA GLN A 507 3.80 0.27 8.05
C GLN A 507 3.95 -1.06 8.80
N PRO A 508 4.23 -2.18 8.10
CA PRO A 508 4.53 -3.45 8.75
C PRO A 508 5.82 -3.43 9.58
N ALA A 509 6.01 -4.54 10.29
CA ALA A 509 7.32 -5.02 10.72
C ALA A 509 7.64 -6.28 9.88
N LEU A 510 8.89 -6.47 9.46
CA LEU A 510 9.31 -7.69 8.74
C LEU A 510 10.14 -8.66 9.61
N ARG A 511 10.34 -8.35 10.91
CA ARG A 511 10.94 -9.24 11.91
C ARG A 511 10.13 -9.28 13.20
N ARG A 512 10.09 -10.44 13.86
CA ARG A 512 9.58 -10.54 15.23
C ARG A 512 10.50 -9.74 16.16
N GLY A 513 9.91 -9.03 17.11
CA GLY A 513 10.61 -8.04 17.94
C GLY A 513 10.75 -6.65 17.31
N ASP A 514 10.11 -6.40 16.16
CA ASP A 514 9.77 -5.06 15.67
C ASP A 514 8.24 -4.84 15.73
N PHE A 515 7.80 -3.59 15.61
CA PHE A 515 6.42 -3.16 15.85
C PHE A 515 5.78 -2.54 14.61
N PRO A 516 4.71 -3.13 14.05
CA PRO A 516 3.89 -2.48 13.05
C PRO A 516 3.35 -1.14 13.55
N ARG A 517 3.32 -0.14 12.66
CA ARG A 517 2.96 1.24 12.96
C ARG A 517 1.69 1.64 12.23
N LEU A 518 0.69 2.04 12.98
CA LEU A 518 -0.52 2.71 12.51
C LEU A 518 -0.18 4.18 12.32
N ARG A 519 -0.41 4.73 11.13
CA ARG A 519 -0.23 6.16 10.87
C ARG A 519 -1.51 6.75 10.34
N THR A 520 -1.96 7.85 10.93
CA THR A 520 -3.19 8.55 10.56
C THR A 520 -3.05 10.03 10.89
N ARG A 521 -3.77 10.90 10.18
CA ARG A 521 -3.78 12.34 10.45
C ARG A 521 -4.49 12.64 11.77
N VAL A 522 -3.79 13.33 12.67
CA VAL A 522 -4.35 13.84 13.94
C VAL A 522 -4.10 15.33 13.99
N GLU A 523 -5.17 16.12 13.87
CA GLU A 523 -5.04 17.58 13.83
C GLU A 523 -4.78 18.20 15.22
N LYS A 524 -4.42 19.48 15.25
CA LYS A 524 -4.31 20.28 16.50
C LYS A 524 -5.59 20.30 17.35
N GLY A 525 -6.75 19.99 16.73
CA GLY A 525 -8.04 19.84 17.40
C GLY A 525 -8.39 18.40 17.82
N GLY A 526 -7.47 17.45 17.68
CA GLY A 526 -7.72 16.01 17.77
C GLY A 526 -8.09 15.36 16.44
N MET A 527 -8.29 14.05 16.47
CA MET A 527 -8.69 13.22 15.31
C MET A 527 -10.18 13.42 14.97
N ASP A 528 -10.49 14.00 13.81
CA ASP A 528 -11.85 14.03 13.23
C ASP A 528 -12.35 12.64 12.82
N TYR A 529 -13.60 12.57 12.33
CA TYR A 529 -14.21 11.31 11.92
C TYR A 529 -13.49 10.68 10.73
N LYS A 530 -13.00 11.49 9.77
CA LYS A 530 -12.21 10.99 8.63
C LYS A 530 -10.90 10.36 9.09
N GLY A 531 -10.13 11.06 9.94
CA GLY A 531 -8.91 10.52 10.55
C GLY A 531 -9.17 9.27 11.42
N TYR A 532 -10.32 9.19 12.07
CA TYR A 532 -10.74 8.01 12.84
C TYR A 532 -11.11 6.82 11.96
N ASN A 533 -11.90 7.04 10.90
CA ASN A 533 -12.29 5.99 9.96
C ASN A 533 -11.05 5.39 9.26
N ILE A 534 -10.10 6.24 8.86
CA ILE A 534 -8.75 5.84 8.42
C ILE A 534 -8.04 5.06 9.54
N ALA A 535 -7.99 5.56 10.76
CA ALA A 535 -7.31 4.88 11.87
C ALA A 535 -7.86 3.46 12.15
N VAL A 536 -9.16 3.22 11.92
CA VAL A 536 -9.76 1.88 12.01
C VAL A 536 -9.35 0.99 10.83
N HIS A 537 -9.27 1.53 9.61
CA HIS A 537 -8.73 0.82 8.43
C HIS A 537 -7.27 0.40 8.66
N GLU A 538 -6.39 1.35 9.00
CA GLU A 538 -4.96 1.10 9.24
C GLU A 538 -4.72 0.10 10.39
N LEU A 539 -5.56 0.14 11.43
CA LEU A 539 -5.53 -0.86 12.51
C LEU A 539 -5.80 -2.27 11.99
N GLY A 540 -6.67 -2.44 11.00
CA GLY A 540 -6.92 -3.73 10.36
C GLY A 540 -5.68 -4.29 9.67
N HIS A 541 -4.94 -3.46 8.92
CA HIS A 541 -3.63 -3.82 8.39
C HIS A 541 -2.65 -4.21 9.51
N ASN A 542 -2.51 -3.39 10.57
CA ASN A 542 -1.54 -3.72 11.63
C ASN A 542 -1.91 -4.98 12.43
N VAL A 543 -3.20 -5.29 12.59
CA VAL A 543 -3.64 -6.54 13.21
C VAL A 543 -3.37 -7.74 12.30
N GLU A 544 -3.58 -7.62 10.99
CA GLU A 544 -3.11 -8.62 10.00
C GLU A 544 -1.61 -8.84 10.12
N GLN A 545 -0.80 -7.78 10.01
CA GLN A 545 0.67 -7.82 10.06
C GLN A 545 1.21 -8.44 11.36
N VAL A 546 0.57 -8.20 12.52
CA VAL A 546 0.97 -8.86 13.77
C VAL A 546 0.61 -10.35 13.74
N PHE A 547 -0.54 -10.76 13.21
CA PHE A 547 -0.90 -12.17 13.11
C PHE A 547 -0.05 -12.94 12.10
N SER A 548 0.11 -12.40 10.90
CA SER A 548 0.82 -13.04 9.80
C SER A 548 2.33 -13.13 10.05
N LEU A 549 2.91 -12.27 10.90
CA LEU A 549 4.31 -12.37 11.34
C LEU A 549 4.53 -13.22 12.60
N TYR A 550 3.74 -12.99 13.66
CA TYR A 550 3.99 -13.62 14.97
C TYR A 550 3.21 -14.94 15.19
N GLY A 551 2.15 -15.19 14.42
CA GLY A 551 1.32 -16.40 14.51
C GLY A 551 1.57 -17.44 13.41
N VAL A 552 2.38 -17.12 12.40
CA VAL A 552 2.74 -18.05 11.32
C VAL A 552 3.79 -19.08 11.78
N ASP A 553 3.69 -20.29 11.24
CA ASP A 553 4.61 -21.41 11.46
C ASP A 553 6.00 -21.16 10.86
N HIS A 554 6.06 -20.65 9.63
CA HIS A 554 7.27 -20.28 8.89
C HIS A 554 7.29 -18.78 8.62
N THR A 555 8.38 -18.07 8.97
CA THR A 555 8.52 -16.62 8.66
C THR A 555 8.69 -16.37 7.18
N LEU A 556 9.15 -17.38 6.42
CA LEU A 556 9.09 -17.38 4.95
C LEU A 556 7.66 -17.34 4.39
N LEU A 557 6.64 -17.57 5.23
CA LEU A 557 5.21 -17.44 4.89
C LEU A 557 4.54 -16.26 5.61
N ALA A 558 5.31 -15.29 6.14
CA ALA A 558 4.73 -14.09 6.73
C ALA A 558 3.96 -13.22 5.71
N GLY A 559 3.05 -12.39 6.21
CA GLY A 559 2.09 -11.65 5.39
C GLY A 559 0.91 -12.51 4.90
N VAL A 560 0.02 -11.91 4.12
CA VAL A 560 -1.09 -12.57 3.40
C VAL A 560 -0.75 -12.63 1.89
N PRO A 561 -1.57 -13.25 1.00
CA PRO A 561 -1.16 -13.54 -0.38
C PRO A 561 -0.64 -12.36 -1.20
N ASN A 562 -1.30 -11.20 -1.12
CA ASN A 562 -0.91 -9.95 -1.80
C ASN A 562 -1.66 -8.75 -1.18
N ASN A 563 -1.38 -7.54 -1.66
CA ASN A 563 -1.96 -6.28 -1.18
C ASN A 563 -3.50 -6.28 -1.11
N ALA A 564 -4.19 -6.91 -2.06
CA ALA A 564 -5.66 -6.98 -2.07
C ALA A 564 -6.23 -7.73 -0.83
N PHE A 565 -5.46 -8.64 -0.23
CA PHE A 565 -5.84 -9.32 1.01
C PHE A 565 -5.60 -8.44 2.26
N THR A 566 -4.49 -7.70 2.28
CA THR A 566 -4.18 -6.72 3.34
C THR A 566 -5.21 -5.58 3.35
N GLU A 567 -5.61 -5.07 2.18
CA GLU A 567 -6.75 -4.16 1.96
C GLU A 567 -8.07 -4.79 2.41
N ALA A 568 -8.38 -6.03 1.98
CA ALA A 568 -9.63 -6.69 2.34
C ALA A 568 -9.83 -6.87 3.86
N LEU A 569 -8.77 -7.22 4.57
CA LEU A 569 -8.77 -7.37 6.02
C LEU A 569 -8.90 -6.01 6.74
N ALA A 570 -8.44 -4.92 6.12
CA ALA A 570 -8.68 -3.56 6.61
C ALA A 570 -10.11 -3.04 6.34
N PHE A 571 -10.73 -3.35 5.19
CA PHE A 571 -12.15 -3.05 4.95
C PHE A 571 -13.07 -3.77 5.96
N VAL A 572 -12.72 -4.99 6.38
CA VAL A 572 -13.40 -5.73 7.47
C VAL A 572 -13.30 -5.01 8.83
N PHE A 573 -12.26 -4.20 9.06
CA PHE A 573 -12.20 -3.29 10.21
C PHE A 573 -12.99 -2.01 9.99
N GLN A 574 -12.74 -1.31 8.88
CA GLN A 574 -13.31 0.00 8.56
C GLN A 574 -14.84 0.01 8.54
N SER A 575 -15.47 -1.07 8.06
CA SER A 575 -16.92 -1.29 8.05
C SER A 575 -17.60 -1.38 9.44
N ARG A 576 -16.82 -1.32 10.53
CA ARG A 576 -17.30 -1.43 11.92
C ARG A 576 -16.97 -0.19 12.77
N ASP A 577 -16.43 0.86 12.18
CA ASP A 577 -16.03 2.09 12.88
C ASP A 577 -17.16 2.73 13.72
N LEU A 578 -18.39 2.82 13.19
CA LEU A 578 -19.56 3.31 13.93
C LEU A 578 -19.97 2.40 15.10
N GLU A 579 -19.83 1.07 14.95
CA GLU A 579 -20.04 0.12 16.05
C GLU A 579 -18.96 0.31 17.13
N LEU A 580 -17.70 0.51 16.72
CA LEU A 580 -16.54 0.74 17.59
C LEU A 580 -16.60 2.09 18.33
N LEU A 581 -17.29 3.09 17.80
CA LEU A 581 -17.65 4.31 18.51
C LEU A 581 -18.78 4.10 19.53
N GLY A 582 -19.54 3.01 19.42
CA GLY A 582 -20.68 2.67 20.30
C GLY A 582 -22.03 3.14 19.75
N LEU A 583 -22.15 3.36 18.45
CA LEU A 583 -23.33 3.96 17.81
C LEU A 583 -24.40 2.92 17.37
N GLY A 584 -24.14 1.64 17.65
CA GLY A 584 -25.02 0.52 17.33
C GLY A 584 -24.48 -0.37 16.21
N LYS A 585 -25.21 -1.44 15.89
CA LYS A 585 -24.96 -2.30 14.74
C LYS A 585 -25.78 -1.84 13.53
N PRO A 586 -25.34 -2.11 12.29
CA PRO A 586 -26.16 -1.92 11.10
C PRO A 586 -27.50 -2.64 11.22
N ASP A 587 -28.59 -1.98 10.80
CA ASP A 587 -29.89 -2.63 10.61
C ASP A 587 -30.05 -3.15 9.17
N ALA A 588 -31.18 -3.79 8.88
CA ALA A 588 -31.43 -4.39 7.57
C ALA A 588 -31.54 -3.38 6.41
N ALA A 589 -31.82 -2.10 6.70
CA ALA A 589 -31.77 -1.03 5.70
C ALA A 589 -30.33 -0.52 5.52
N SER A 590 -29.58 -0.29 6.61
CA SER A 590 -28.14 0.01 6.54
C SER A 590 -27.37 -1.05 5.75
N GLU A 591 -27.68 -2.34 5.93
CA GLU A 591 -27.05 -3.42 5.15
C GLU A 591 -27.46 -3.39 3.67
N ARG A 592 -28.72 -3.07 3.34
CA ARG A 592 -29.16 -2.87 1.93
C ARG A 592 -28.33 -1.77 1.27
N GLU A 593 -28.22 -0.62 1.93
CA GLU A 593 -27.46 0.53 1.44
C GLU A 593 -25.98 0.20 1.26
N ARG A 594 -25.35 -0.43 2.25
CA ARG A 594 -23.95 -0.88 2.17
C ARG A 594 -23.71 -1.76 0.95
N VAL A 595 -24.53 -2.78 0.73
CA VAL A 595 -24.35 -3.74 -0.37
C VAL A 595 -24.48 -3.09 -1.75
N LEU A 596 -25.38 -2.12 -1.92
CA LEU A 596 -25.50 -1.36 -3.17
C LEU A 596 -24.31 -0.40 -3.37
N GLY A 597 -23.84 0.24 -2.30
CA GLY A 597 -22.63 1.06 -2.29
C GLY A 597 -21.36 0.26 -2.60
N GLU A 598 -21.24 -0.98 -2.14
CA GLU A 598 -20.12 -1.86 -2.47
C GLU A 598 -20.14 -2.29 -3.94
N LEU A 599 -21.31 -2.61 -4.52
CA LEU A 599 -21.39 -2.92 -5.95
C LEU A 599 -20.99 -1.70 -6.80
N TRP A 600 -21.49 -0.51 -6.46
CA TRP A 600 -21.19 0.73 -7.18
C TRP A 600 -19.70 1.11 -7.11
N GLN A 601 -19.08 1.01 -5.93
CA GLN A 601 -17.64 1.27 -5.76
C GLN A 601 -16.75 0.18 -6.37
N THR A 602 -17.17 -1.08 -6.35
CA THR A 602 -16.41 -2.15 -7.04
C THR A 602 -16.47 -1.96 -8.56
N TRP A 603 -17.61 -1.48 -9.08
CA TRP A 603 -17.79 -1.12 -10.48
C TRP A 603 -16.90 0.06 -10.91
N GLU A 604 -16.86 1.16 -10.14
CA GLU A 604 -15.87 2.25 -10.25
C GLU A 604 -14.44 1.68 -10.35
N ARG A 605 -14.07 0.86 -9.37
CA ARG A 605 -12.71 0.32 -9.20
C ARG A 605 -12.31 -0.70 -10.26
N ALA A 606 -13.27 -1.42 -10.85
CA ALA A 606 -13.02 -2.33 -11.96
C ALA A 606 -12.65 -1.58 -13.25
N GLY A 607 -13.31 -0.45 -13.54
CA GLY A 607 -13.03 0.34 -14.74
C GLY A 607 -11.61 0.92 -14.74
N ILE A 608 -11.20 1.53 -13.63
CA ILE A 608 -9.86 2.15 -13.48
C ILE A 608 -8.73 1.11 -13.56
N ALA A 609 -8.98 -0.11 -13.07
CA ALA A 609 -8.05 -1.22 -13.16
C ALA A 609 -7.87 -1.71 -14.61
N LEU A 610 -8.94 -1.78 -15.41
CA LEU A 610 -8.82 -2.08 -16.84
C LEU A 610 -8.04 -0.99 -17.60
N VAL A 611 -8.18 0.28 -17.22
CA VAL A 611 -7.39 1.38 -17.79
C VAL A 611 -5.90 1.22 -17.45
N ASP A 612 -5.54 1.03 -16.17
CA ASP A 612 -4.14 0.81 -15.73
C ASP A 612 -3.49 -0.38 -16.46
N MET A 613 -4.16 -1.54 -16.46
CA MET A 613 -3.69 -2.74 -17.16
C MET A 613 -3.46 -2.49 -18.66
N SER A 614 -4.38 -1.81 -19.33
CA SER A 614 -4.31 -1.59 -20.77
C SER A 614 -3.28 -0.52 -21.16
N VAL A 615 -3.05 0.48 -20.29
CA VAL A 615 -1.98 1.49 -20.45
C VAL A 615 -0.59 0.84 -20.35
N TRP A 616 -0.40 -0.12 -19.45
CA TRP A 616 0.87 -0.85 -19.35
C TRP A 616 1.12 -1.77 -20.55
N HIS A 617 0.09 -2.46 -21.06
CA HIS A 617 0.19 -3.17 -22.35
C HIS A 617 0.55 -2.22 -23.50
N TRP A 618 -0.06 -1.03 -23.53
CA TRP A 618 0.26 -0.01 -24.54
C TRP A 618 1.72 0.46 -24.47
N MET A 619 2.26 0.73 -23.26
CA MET A 619 3.66 1.13 -23.09
C MET A 619 4.63 0.01 -23.52
N TYR A 620 4.32 -1.26 -23.24
CA TYR A 620 5.11 -2.38 -23.74
C TYR A 620 5.06 -2.55 -25.27
N ALA A 621 3.95 -2.16 -25.92
CA ALA A 621 3.84 -2.11 -27.37
C ALA A 621 4.49 -0.85 -28.00
N HIS A 622 4.70 0.22 -27.22
CA HIS A 622 5.28 1.50 -27.65
C HIS A 622 6.47 1.87 -26.76
N PRO A 623 7.55 1.06 -26.75
CA PRO A 623 8.63 1.10 -25.76
C PRO A 623 9.36 2.45 -25.64
N ASP A 624 9.32 3.27 -26.70
CA ASP A 624 10.06 4.53 -26.83
C ASP A 624 9.11 5.75 -27.01
N ALA A 625 7.86 5.61 -26.52
CA ALA A 625 6.84 6.66 -26.60
C ALA A 625 7.25 7.95 -25.87
N THR A 626 6.89 9.10 -26.46
CA THR A 626 7.00 10.41 -25.80
C THR A 626 5.85 10.63 -24.79
N PRO A 627 6.01 11.54 -23.80
CA PRO A 627 4.94 11.88 -22.86
C PRO A 627 3.63 12.32 -23.52
N VAL A 628 3.72 13.01 -24.67
CA VAL A 628 2.60 13.43 -25.53
C VAL A 628 1.81 12.22 -26.04
N GLN A 629 2.52 11.21 -26.57
CA GLN A 629 1.89 9.99 -27.10
C GLN A 629 1.28 9.15 -25.98
N LEU A 630 1.93 9.08 -24.80
CA LEU A 630 1.37 8.38 -23.65
C LEU A 630 0.12 9.09 -23.11
N ARG A 631 0.08 10.43 -23.05
CA ARG A 631 -1.16 11.18 -22.74
C ARG A 631 -2.29 10.73 -23.65
N GLU A 632 -2.04 10.76 -24.96
CA GLU A 632 -3.05 10.48 -25.98
C GLU A 632 -3.54 9.03 -25.92
N ALA A 633 -2.65 8.07 -25.66
CA ALA A 633 -3.01 6.68 -25.40
C ALA A 633 -3.84 6.51 -24.12
N VAL A 634 -3.44 7.12 -23.00
CA VAL A 634 -4.17 7.05 -21.72
C VAL A 634 -5.55 7.69 -21.84
N VAL A 635 -5.67 8.81 -22.54
CA VAL A 635 -6.96 9.47 -22.85
C VAL A 635 -7.82 8.59 -23.77
N GLY A 636 -7.25 7.95 -24.78
CA GLY A 636 -7.96 7.00 -25.66
C GLY A 636 -8.51 5.80 -24.89
N ILE A 637 -7.65 5.09 -24.16
CA ILE A 637 -7.99 3.91 -23.35
C ILE A 637 -9.05 4.25 -22.29
N ALA A 638 -8.94 5.40 -21.61
CA ALA A 638 -9.93 5.83 -20.64
C ALA A 638 -11.30 6.07 -21.27
N ARG A 639 -11.35 6.62 -22.49
CA ARG A 639 -12.58 6.84 -23.27
C ARG A 639 -13.19 5.54 -23.78
N GLU A 640 -12.37 4.60 -24.23
CA GLU A 640 -12.84 3.28 -24.68
C GLU A 640 -13.50 2.51 -23.53
N VAL A 641 -12.83 2.42 -22.38
CA VAL A 641 -13.40 1.78 -21.18
C VAL A 641 -14.63 2.54 -20.66
N TRP A 642 -14.61 3.89 -20.68
CA TRP A 642 -15.81 4.67 -20.32
C TRP A 642 -16.98 4.39 -21.26
N ASN A 643 -16.77 4.47 -22.58
CA ASN A 643 -17.83 4.32 -23.56
C ASN A 643 -18.40 2.89 -23.57
N GLN A 644 -17.59 1.86 -23.33
CA GLN A 644 -18.05 0.48 -23.26
C GLN A 644 -18.92 0.20 -22.04
N TYR A 645 -18.50 0.60 -20.83
CA TYR A 645 -19.13 0.17 -19.58
C TYR A 645 -19.89 1.28 -18.84
N PHE A 646 -19.42 2.52 -18.87
CA PHE A 646 -19.90 3.62 -18.02
C PHE A 646 -20.88 4.57 -18.72
N ALA A 647 -20.62 4.95 -19.98
CA ALA A 647 -21.50 5.83 -20.75
C ALA A 647 -22.95 5.32 -20.90
N PRO A 648 -23.23 4.00 -21.04
CA PRO A 648 -24.59 3.47 -21.05
C PRO A 648 -25.36 3.65 -19.73
N VAL A 649 -24.68 4.06 -18.65
CA VAL A 649 -25.22 4.19 -17.28
C VAL A 649 -25.16 5.65 -16.78
N LEU A 650 -24.07 6.38 -17.09
CA LEU A 650 -23.76 7.73 -16.59
C LEU A 650 -23.80 8.82 -17.67
N GLY A 651 -23.98 8.45 -18.94
CA GLY A 651 -23.81 9.36 -20.07
C GLY A 651 -22.36 9.86 -20.21
N GLY A 652 -22.20 11.07 -20.74
CA GLY A 652 -20.88 11.70 -20.90
C GLY A 652 -19.91 10.89 -21.77
N GLU A 653 -20.35 10.51 -22.97
CA GLU A 653 -19.51 9.81 -23.95
C GLU A 653 -18.19 10.59 -24.18
N GLY A 654 -17.05 9.89 -24.15
CA GLY A 654 -15.73 10.52 -24.27
C GLY A 654 -15.17 11.13 -22.97
N SER A 655 -15.82 10.92 -21.82
CA SER A 655 -15.27 11.18 -20.48
C SER A 655 -13.94 10.46 -20.27
N THR A 656 -13.05 11.09 -19.49
CA THR A 656 -11.69 10.58 -19.20
C THR A 656 -11.47 10.24 -17.72
N LEU A 657 -12.51 10.36 -16.88
CA LEU A 657 -12.39 10.35 -15.41
C LEU A 657 -11.69 9.10 -14.82
N LEU A 658 -11.74 7.96 -15.51
CA LEU A 658 -11.05 6.74 -15.08
C LEU A 658 -9.51 6.89 -15.02
N ALA A 659 -8.92 7.86 -15.74
CA ALA A 659 -7.49 8.16 -15.72
C ALA A 659 -7.05 9.18 -14.66
N VAL A 660 -7.96 9.72 -13.82
CA VAL A 660 -7.61 10.71 -12.79
C VAL A 660 -6.71 10.12 -11.69
N TYR A 661 -6.77 8.81 -11.50
CA TYR A 661 -6.19 8.11 -10.36
C TYR A 661 -4.67 8.18 -10.37
N SER A 662 -4.12 9.07 -9.54
CA SER A 662 -2.68 9.25 -9.40
C SER A 662 -1.92 7.99 -8.96
N HIS A 663 -2.62 6.94 -8.50
CA HIS A 663 -2.03 5.61 -8.33
C HIS A 663 -1.39 5.08 -9.62
N MET A 664 -1.94 5.37 -10.80
CA MET A 664 -1.34 5.00 -12.10
C MET A 664 0.05 5.60 -12.31
N ILE A 665 0.37 6.71 -11.62
CA ILE A 665 1.62 7.45 -11.76
C ILE A 665 2.61 7.06 -10.65
N SER A 666 2.10 6.92 -9.43
CA SER A 666 2.89 6.63 -8.21
C SER A 666 3.19 5.16 -7.97
N TYR A 667 2.28 4.25 -8.36
CA TYR A 667 2.35 2.83 -7.98
C TYR A 667 2.15 1.93 -9.22
N PRO A 668 3.24 1.57 -9.93
CA PRO A 668 3.21 0.78 -11.17
C PRO A 668 2.33 -0.47 -11.13
N LEU A 669 1.25 -0.50 -11.93
CA LEU A 669 0.25 -1.57 -12.01
C LEU A 669 -0.48 -1.85 -10.68
N TYR A 670 -0.74 -0.85 -9.83
CA TYR A 670 -1.42 -1.06 -8.54
C TYR A 670 -2.96 -1.15 -8.61
N LEU A 671 -3.62 -0.46 -9.53
CA LEU A 671 -5.08 -0.29 -9.47
C LEU A 671 -5.92 -1.59 -9.48
N PRO A 672 -5.49 -2.72 -10.08
CA PRO A 672 -6.22 -3.98 -9.98
C PRO A 672 -6.38 -4.55 -8.56
N ASP A 673 -5.58 -4.13 -7.58
CA ASP A 673 -5.70 -4.63 -6.20
C ASP A 673 -6.96 -4.08 -5.48
N TYR A 674 -7.39 -2.85 -5.79
CA TYR A 674 -8.56 -2.24 -5.17
C TYR A 674 -9.88 -3.00 -5.41
N PRO A 675 -10.31 -3.28 -6.66
CA PRO A 675 -11.54 -4.04 -6.88
C PRO A 675 -11.43 -5.48 -6.40
N LEU A 676 -10.24 -6.11 -6.49
CA LEU A 676 -10.01 -7.44 -5.90
C LEU A 676 -10.19 -7.40 -4.38
N GLY A 677 -9.65 -6.40 -3.69
CA GLY A 677 -9.79 -6.22 -2.25
C GLY A 677 -11.24 -6.03 -1.80
N HIS A 678 -12.05 -5.28 -2.56
CA HIS A 678 -13.49 -5.17 -2.31
C HIS A 678 -14.21 -6.54 -2.45
N LEU A 679 -13.93 -7.31 -3.51
CA LEU A 679 -14.52 -8.64 -3.69
C LEU A 679 -14.11 -9.62 -2.59
N ILE A 680 -12.83 -9.63 -2.23
CA ILE A 680 -12.28 -10.48 -1.16
C ILE A 680 -12.89 -10.08 0.20
N ALA A 681 -12.96 -8.78 0.52
CA ALA A 681 -13.58 -8.29 1.75
C ALA A 681 -15.05 -8.73 1.85
N PHE A 682 -15.81 -8.56 0.78
CA PHE A 682 -17.23 -8.93 0.77
C PHE A 682 -17.43 -10.45 0.93
N GLN A 683 -16.57 -11.27 0.31
CA GLN A 683 -16.59 -12.72 0.47
C GLN A 683 -16.22 -13.16 1.91
N ILE A 684 -15.26 -12.48 2.55
CA ILE A 684 -14.92 -12.67 3.96
C ILE A 684 -16.10 -12.27 4.86
N GLU A 685 -16.73 -11.12 4.64
CA GLU A 685 -17.88 -10.68 5.44
C GLU A 685 -19.09 -11.61 5.35
N GLU A 686 -19.41 -12.11 4.15
CA GLU A 686 -20.47 -13.10 3.95
C GLU A 686 -20.20 -14.42 4.70
N HIS A 687 -18.93 -14.79 4.86
CA HIS A 687 -18.52 -15.92 5.69
C HIS A 687 -18.58 -15.61 7.19
N LEU A 688 -18.08 -14.44 7.63
CA LEU A 688 -18.10 -14.01 9.03
C LEU A 688 -19.53 -13.96 9.61
N LYS A 689 -20.51 -13.48 8.83
CA LYS A 689 -21.95 -13.50 9.18
C LYS A 689 -22.49 -14.90 9.56
N ARG A 690 -21.80 -15.98 9.17
CA ARG A 690 -22.24 -17.37 9.33
C ARG A 690 -21.44 -18.17 10.36
N LYS A 691 -20.29 -17.67 10.83
CA LYS A 691 -19.28 -18.51 11.52
C LYS A 691 -18.91 -18.10 12.94
N GLY A 692 -19.12 -16.85 13.37
CA GLY A 692 -18.97 -16.47 14.79
C GLY A 692 -18.26 -15.14 15.02
N PRO A 693 -17.56 -14.95 16.16
CA PRO A 693 -16.92 -13.69 16.51
C PRO A 693 -15.72 -13.39 15.60
N LEU A 694 -15.73 -12.19 15.00
CA LEU A 694 -14.76 -11.74 14.00
C LEU A 694 -13.31 -12.02 14.41
N GLY A 695 -12.90 -11.62 15.63
CA GLY A 695 -11.51 -11.77 16.07
C GLY A 695 -10.96 -13.20 16.04
N ALA A 696 -11.79 -14.24 16.25
CA ALA A 696 -11.33 -15.63 16.19
C ALA A 696 -11.09 -16.09 14.74
N GLU A 697 -12.00 -15.73 13.82
CA GLU A 697 -11.84 -16.05 12.40
C GLU A 697 -10.75 -15.19 11.75
N PHE A 698 -10.59 -13.93 12.16
CA PHE A 698 -9.52 -13.06 11.69
C PHE A 698 -8.14 -13.61 12.07
N GLU A 699 -7.97 -14.06 13.32
CA GLU A 699 -6.74 -14.76 13.75
C GLU A 699 -6.48 -16.01 12.88
N ARG A 700 -7.51 -16.83 12.63
CA ARG A 700 -7.38 -18.03 11.79
C ARG A 700 -6.99 -17.71 10.35
N MET A 701 -7.58 -16.67 9.75
CA MET A 701 -7.33 -16.27 8.38
C MET A 701 -5.93 -15.64 8.21
N ALA A 702 -5.59 -14.64 9.05
CA ALA A 702 -4.33 -13.92 8.93
C ALA A 702 -3.09 -14.78 9.26
N THR A 703 -3.22 -15.81 10.11
CA THR A 703 -2.13 -16.75 10.41
C THR A 703 -1.87 -17.80 9.31
N TYR A 704 -2.72 -17.91 8.29
CA TYR A 704 -2.52 -18.85 7.19
C TYR A 704 -1.35 -18.46 6.26
N GLY A 705 -0.88 -17.22 6.31
CA GLY A 705 0.35 -16.78 5.64
C GLY A 705 0.27 -16.58 4.12
N SER A 706 1.40 -16.21 3.52
CA SER A 706 1.52 -15.95 2.07
C SER A 706 1.54 -17.26 1.25
N VAL A 707 0.36 -17.71 0.85
CA VAL A 707 0.13 -18.73 -0.21
C VAL A 707 -0.62 -18.09 -1.40
N THR A 708 -1.01 -18.84 -2.42
CA THR A 708 -1.81 -18.28 -3.52
C THR A 708 -3.19 -17.76 -3.05
N PRO A 709 -3.72 -16.68 -3.65
CA PRO A 709 -5.04 -16.11 -3.34
C PRO A 709 -6.19 -17.10 -3.22
N ASP A 710 -6.34 -18.01 -4.19
CA ASP A 710 -7.43 -18.99 -4.16
C ASP A 710 -7.24 -20.03 -3.06
N GLN A 711 -6.01 -20.48 -2.79
CA GLN A 711 -5.70 -21.40 -1.68
C GLN A 711 -6.01 -20.75 -0.33
N TRP A 712 -5.68 -19.46 -0.17
CA TRP A 712 -6.02 -18.70 1.03
C TRP A 712 -7.53 -18.49 1.17
N MET A 713 -8.24 -18.13 0.10
CA MET A 713 -9.70 -17.95 0.15
C MET A 713 -10.46 -19.25 0.39
N ILE A 714 -9.97 -20.39 -0.10
CA ILE A 714 -10.50 -21.71 0.21
C ILE A 714 -10.31 -22.03 1.69
N HIS A 715 -9.14 -21.74 2.28
CA HIS A 715 -8.94 -21.86 3.73
C HIS A 715 -9.86 -20.91 4.52
N ALA A 716 -9.93 -19.64 4.11
CA ALA A 716 -10.66 -18.60 4.82
C ALA A 716 -12.19 -18.82 4.78
N THR A 717 -12.74 -19.00 3.58
CA THR A 717 -14.18 -18.93 3.28
C THR A 717 -14.79 -20.20 2.67
N GLY A 718 -13.96 -21.19 2.31
CA GLY A 718 -14.39 -22.43 1.66
C GLY A 718 -14.58 -22.34 0.14
N ALA A 719 -14.19 -21.22 -0.49
CA ALA A 719 -14.29 -21.00 -1.93
C ALA A 719 -13.14 -20.11 -2.45
N PRO A 720 -12.72 -20.23 -3.73
CA PRO A 720 -11.73 -19.33 -4.35
C PRO A 720 -12.25 -17.88 -4.48
N VAL A 721 -11.39 -16.95 -4.93
CA VAL A 721 -11.74 -15.55 -5.19
C VAL A 721 -12.85 -15.45 -6.25
N SER A 722 -13.92 -14.73 -5.94
CA SER A 722 -15.09 -14.58 -6.83
C SER A 722 -15.83 -13.26 -6.66
N ALA A 723 -16.43 -12.74 -7.74
CA ALA A 723 -17.36 -11.61 -7.70
C ALA A 723 -18.78 -12.00 -7.24
N GLU A 724 -19.11 -13.30 -7.33
CA GLU A 724 -20.43 -13.87 -7.04
C GLU A 724 -21.04 -13.52 -5.66
N PRO A 725 -20.29 -13.45 -4.55
CA PRO A 725 -20.86 -13.09 -3.25
C PRO A 725 -21.49 -11.69 -3.25
N LEU A 726 -20.80 -10.71 -3.87
CA LEU A 726 -21.28 -9.33 -3.99
C LEU A 726 -22.46 -9.24 -4.96
N ILE A 727 -22.36 -9.87 -6.14
CA ILE A 727 -23.41 -9.83 -7.17
C ILE A 727 -24.74 -10.38 -6.64
N ARG A 728 -24.74 -11.57 -6.00
CA ARG A 728 -25.96 -12.15 -5.43
C ARG A 728 -26.52 -11.35 -4.25
N ALA A 729 -25.66 -10.76 -3.43
CA ALA A 729 -26.12 -9.89 -2.34
C ALA A 729 -26.78 -8.62 -2.89
N ALA A 730 -26.21 -8.01 -3.93
CA ALA A 730 -26.79 -6.84 -4.59
C ALA A 730 -28.11 -7.17 -5.30
N GLU A 731 -28.25 -8.35 -5.91
CA GLU A 731 -29.54 -8.81 -6.45
C GLU A 731 -30.60 -8.94 -5.36
N ALA A 732 -30.24 -9.53 -4.20
CA ALA A 732 -31.12 -9.66 -3.06
C ALA A 732 -31.45 -8.30 -2.38
N ALA A 733 -30.57 -7.30 -2.49
CA ALA A 733 -30.82 -5.93 -2.04
C ALA A 733 -31.74 -5.15 -2.99
N LEU A 734 -31.53 -5.27 -4.31
CA LEU A 734 -32.36 -4.69 -5.39
C LEU A 734 -33.73 -5.36 -5.56
N SER A 735 -34.04 -6.37 -4.76
CA SER A 735 -35.31 -7.11 -4.77
C SER A 735 -36.10 -6.90 -3.47
N ARG A 736 -35.76 -5.84 -2.72
CA ARG A 736 -36.41 -5.33 -1.51
C ARG A 736 -36.66 -3.84 -1.64
#